data_AF-A0A9D7GU14-F1
#
_entry.id   AF-A0A9D7GU14-F1
#
_cell.length_a   1.000
_cell.length_b   1.000
_cell.length_c   1.000
_cell.angle_alpha   90.00
_cell.angle_beta   90.00
_cell.angle_gamma   90.00
#
_symmetry.space_group_name_H-M   'P 1'
#
loop_
_entity.id
_entity.type
_entity.pdbx_description
1 polymer ?
#
loop_
_entity_poly.entity_id
_entity_poly.type
_entity_poly.pdbx_seq_one_letter_code
_entity_poly.pdbx_strand_id
1 'polypeptide(L)'
;MHRRLAPVVLTLVAAASVPALLASQAAPPPDAVAHAVSAWTHLIVPPGTEDETARRLASTLHGWSADRHGNLLRRVGSGLPRRVVACGLDVPAYVVSQVTSDGYLRLRRTGTPSHPLWDQFHEAQRVSVFTAGGRVPGVVAVSNGHFTQQHRADTVASTMDDLWVDIGAASAEEVGRAGVSLLDPLAIDRPAWSYEGFAAGPAAGARAGCAAVATAATGRVQSGETIFVVSAGRSYGWLGLSRLLASLGRVARVTLVDDGEAGGHTPFAPSVLRGQRGGAVARVALADSIIVLAPRVRFAGSMVESIRSDDARALLGAIADAAGVRLDASIAWVAPPVDSTRSLSRREGVTGAIEREWMALADLPGVAGHEGVVRHAVLAALPAWARQRATIDSIGNIVVGMGPARDSVAFIAHMDEVGFEVATILPDGRVTLRSRGGAVLPSWEGVPAYLHFDVADGAPVPAPLRGVFVPRDSGRTRSPRALTAWFGLDSAQLTARGVRPGLSLTAYKRADRLTGARVTGRASDDRTGTTALLFAIRRLNPDSLTHAVVFVWSVQEEGGLNGARYFGDRHGVNLRRVYSIDTFVSSETPKESPHFAFAPLGGGAVLRGLDNASLVPRAERARIIALARDRAIPLQVGTTFGGTDGSAIQPWGPPNIGLSWPGRYSHGPAEVLDLRDVEALVRLIVEVAKAP
;
A
#
# COMPACT_ATOMS: atom_id res chain seq x y z
N MET A 1 -32.23 -43.05 -38.09
CA MET A 1 -32.75 -41.65 -38.01
C MET A 1 -32.11 -40.95 -36.83
N HIS A 2 -31.00 -40.24 -37.09
CA HIS A 2 -30.25 -39.48 -36.09
C HIS A 2 -30.90 -38.10 -35.86
N ARG A 3 -31.25 -37.76 -34.62
CA ARG A 3 -31.49 -36.37 -34.20
C ARG A 3 -30.23 -35.85 -33.51
N ARG A 4 -29.61 -34.85 -34.13
CA ARG A 4 -28.41 -34.16 -33.65
C ARG A 4 -28.78 -33.26 -32.46
N LEU A 5 -28.10 -33.45 -31.34
CA LEU A 5 -27.96 -32.46 -30.27
C LEU A 5 -26.96 -31.41 -30.75
N ALA A 6 -27.35 -30.13 -30.74
CA ALA A 6 -26.47 -29.01 -31.03
C ALA A 6 -25.59 -28.71 -29.79
N PRO A 7 -24.28 -28.48 -29.94
CA PRO A 7 -23.43 -28.11 -28.82
C PRO A 7 -23.60 -26.63 -28.49
N VAL A 8 -23.76 -26.32 -27.21
CA VAL A 8 -23.64 -24.96 -26.67
C VAL A 8 -22.19 -24.52 -26.86
N VAL A 9 -21.96 -23.61 -27.79
CA VAL A 9 -20.64 -23.00 -28.02
C VAL A 9 -20.38 -22.00 -26.90
N LEU A 10 -19.55 -22.41 -25.94
CA LEU A 10 -19.00 -21.54 -24.92
C LEU A 10 -17.88 -20.71 -25.57
N THR A 11 -18.21 -19.54 -26.10
CA THR A 11 -17.23 -18.65 -26.70
C THR A 11 -16.35 -18.05 -25.59
N LEU A 12 -15.15 -18.61 -25.42
CA LEU A 12 -14.06 -18.03 -24.65
C LEU A 12 -13.66 -16.69 -25.30
N VAL A 13 -14.23 -15.60 -24.82
CA VAL A 13 -13.74 -14.25 -25.13
C VAL A 13 -12.40 -14.11 -24.43
N ALA A 14 -11.32 -14.14 -25.21
CA ALA A 14 -9.98 -13.83 -24.73
C ALA A 14 -10.01 -12.45 -24.07
N ALA A 15 -9.67 -12.40 -22.78
CA ALA A 15 -9.47 -11.15 -22.06
C ALA A 15 -8.34 -10.39 -22.77
N ALA A 16 -8.68 -9.30 -23.44
CA ALA A 16 -7.70 -8.35 -23.93
C ALA A 16 -6.97 -7.82 -22.70
N SER A 17 -5.74 -8.30 -22.49
CA SER A 17 -4.83 -7.76 -21.50
C SER A 17 -4.66 -6.26 -21.79
N VAL A 18 -5.01 -5.43 -20.81
CA VAL A 18 -4.66 -4.00 -20.81
C VAL A 18 -3.17 -3.91 -21.20
N PRO A 19 -2.83 -3.31 -22.35
CA PRO A 19 -1.43 -3.19 -22.73
C PRO A 19 -0.73 -2.40 -21.63
N ALA A 20 0.47 -2.84 -21.26
CA ALA A 20 1.29 -2.19 -20.25
C ALA A 20 1.52 -0.72 -20.63
N LEU A 21 0.65 0.16 -20.13
CA LEU A 21 0.81 1.60 -20.05
C LEU A 21 1.84 1.91 -18.95
N LEU A 22 3.02 1.34 -19.08
CA LEU A 22 4.21 1.70 -18.34
C LEU A 22 5.29 1.94 -19.40
N ALA A 23 5.19 3.11 -20.03
CA ALA A 23 6.30 3.63 -20.81
C ALA A 23 7.44 3.92 -19.83
N SER A 24 8.44 3.05 -19.85
CA SER A 24 9.73 3.29 -19.22
C SER A 24 10.36 4.54 -19.85
N GLN A 25 10.48 5.61 -19.07
CA GLN A 25 11.54 6.59 -19.27
C GLN A 25 12.45 6.47 -18.06
N ALA A 26 13.68 6.03 -18.32
CA ALA A 26 14.69 5.83 -17.31
C ALA A 26 14.83 7.10 -16.48
N ALA A 27 14.55 7.00 -15.18
CA ALA A 27 14.97 7.99 -14.21
C ALA A 27 16.47 8.26 -14.40
N PRO A 28 16.99 9.46 -14.08
CA PRO A 28 18.43 9.66 -13.96
C PRO A 28 19.01 8.50 -13.16
N PRO A 29 20.21 7.98 -13.51
CA PRO A 29 20.75 6.78 -12.88
C PRO A 29 20.62 6.99 -11.37
N PRO A 30 19.84 6.12 -10.69
CA PRO A 30 19.46 6.38 -9.32
C PRO A 30 20.74 6.58 -8.56
N ASP A 31 20.80 7.64 -7.73
CA ASP A 31 21.94 7.89 -6.87
C ASP A 31 22.34 6.56 -6.23
N ALA A 32 23.49 6.03 -6.64
CA ALA A 32 23.84 4.63 -6.40
C ALA A 32 23.88 4.33 -4.90
N VAL A 33 24.20 5.34 -4.09
CA VAL A 33 24.20 5.27 -2.63
C VAL A 33 22.78 5.12 -2.11
N ALA A 34 21.87 6.04 -2.49
CA ALA A 34 20.47 5.96 -2.08
C ALA A 34 19.80 4.66 -2.55
N HIS A 35 20.12 4.20 -3.76
CA HIS A 35 19.64 2.92 -4.26
C HIS A 35 20.11 1.74 -3.40
N ALA A 36 21.42 1.64 -3.15
CA ALA A 36 21.98 0.58 -2.32
C ALA A 36 21.39 0.60 -0.91
N VAL A 37 21.32 1.78 -0.26
CA VAL A 37 20.71 1.90 1.07
C VAL A 37 19.24 1.49 1.03
N SER A 38 18.46 1.91 0.02
CA SER A 38 17.05 1.52 -0.10
C SER A 38 16.85 0.01 -0.28
N ALA A 39 17.81 -0.69 -0.88
CA ALA A 39 17.80 -2.14 -0.97
C ALA A 39 17.96 -2.79 0.41
N TRP A 40 18.85 -2.24 1.25
CA TRP A 40 18.99 -2.67 2.65
C TRP A 40 17.76 -2.34 3.49
N THR A 41 17.11 -1.19 3.29
CA THR A 41 15.87 -0.86 4.02
C THR A 41 14.72 -1.77 3.62
N HIS A 42 14.70 -2.28 2.39
CA HIS A 42 13.70 -3.22 1.91
C HIS A 42 13.86 -4.64 2.49
N LEU A 43 15.02 -4.97 3.08
CA LEU A 43 15.15 -6.22 3.83
C LEU A 43 14.27 -6.15 5.09
N ILE A 44 13.14 -6.84 5.03
CA ILE A 44 12.22 -6.97 6.15
C ILE A 44 12.74 -8.10 7.03
N VAL A 45 13.39 -7.73 8.14
CA VAL A 45 13.99 -8.67 9.07
C VAL A 45 13.45 -8.39 10.47
N PRO A 46 12.26 -8.91 10.81
CA PRO A 46 11.79 -8.88 12.18
C PRO A 46 12.71 -9.72 13.08
N PRO A 47 12.80 -9.41 14.39
CA PRO A 47 13.59 -10.21 15.30
C PRO A 47 13.09 -11.66 15.34
N GLY A 48 14.00 -12.61 15.23
CA GLY A 48 13.72 -14.04 15.13
C GLY A 48 13.90 -14.64 13.72
N THR A 49 14.01 -13.82 12.67
CA THR A 49 14.18 -14.29 11.26
C THR A 49 15.54 -13.93 10.67
N GLU A 50 16.47 -13.43 11.47
CA GLU A 50 17.76 -12.92 11.00
C GLU A 50 18.62 -14.02 10.37
N ASP A 51 18.52 -15.26 10.86
CA ASP A 51 19.33 -16.38 10.41
C ASP A 51 19.01 -16.77 8.96
N GLU A 52 17.72 -16.79 8.57
CA GLU A 52 17.27 -17.01 7.20
C GLU A 52 17.81 -15.92 6.27
N THR A 53 17.67 -14.66 6.69
CA THR A 53 18.16 -13.53 5.91
C THR A 53 19.68 -13.56 5.79
N ALA A 54 20.40 -13.86 6.87
CA ALA A 54 21.86 -14.00 6.86
C ALA A 54 22.31 -15.11 5.91
N ARG A 55 21.68 -16.29 5.92
CA ARG A 55 21.98 -17.38 4.97
C ARG A 55 21.73 -16.95 3.53
N ARG A 56 20.61 -16.28 3.25
CA ARG A 56 20.30 -15.75 1.91
C ARG A 56 21.35 -14.75 1.46
N LEU A 57 21.71 -13.80 2.32
CA LEU A 57 22.74 -12.80 2.01
C LEU A 57 24.12 -13.44 1.81
N ALA A 58 24.51 -14.43 2.62
CA ALA A 58 25.77 -15.16 2.46
C ALA A 58 25.88 -15.85 1.09
N SER A 59 24.76 -16.35 0.55
CA SER A 59 24.72 -16.96 -0.78
C SER A 59 24.94 -15.98 -1.93
N THR A 60 24.65 -14.69 -1.69
CA THR A 60 24.73 -13.62 -2.71
C THR A 60 25.93 -12.70 -2.54
N LEU A 61 26.42 -12.52 -1.31
CA LEU A 61 27.52 -11.62 -0.97
C LEU A 61 28.82 -12.41 -0.84
N HIS A 62 29.70 -12.30 -1.83
CA HIS A 62 30.98 -13.00 -1.84
C HIS A 62 31.83 -12.74 -0.58
N GLY A 63 32.37 -13.80 0.01
CA GLY A 63 33.26 -13.73 1.18
C GLY A 63 32.55 -13.50 2.52
N TRP A 64 31.22 -13.51 2.54
CA TRP A 64 30.43 -13.49 3.77
C TRP A 64 29.97 -14.90 4.16
N SER A 65 29.85 -15.14 5.46
CA SER A 65 29.39 -16.42 6.01
C SER A 65 28.45 -16.18 7.19
N ALA A 66 27.39 -16.98 7.29
CA ALA A 66 26.50 -16.93 8.44
C ALA A 66 27.07 -17.78 9.59
N ASP A 67 27.05 -17.27 10.82
CA ASP A 67 27.41 -18.04 12.01
C ASP A 67 26.20 -18.72 12.66
N ARG A 68 26.45 -19.57 13.67
CA ARG A 68 25.40 -20.26 14.45
C ARG A 68 24.53 -19.33 15.30
N HIS A 69 24.88 -18.05 15.41
CA HIS A 69 24.18 -17.05 16.19
C HIS A 69 23.29 -16.15 15.31
N GLY A 70 23.23 -16.43 13.99
CA GLY A 70 22.45 -15.66 13.01
C GLY A 70 23.18 -14.42 12.48
N ASN A 71 24.43 -14.20 12.87
CA ASN A 71 25.22 -13.08 12.33
C ASN A 71 25.74 -13.42 10.95
N LEU A 72 25.85 -12.41 10.09
CA LEU A 72 26.57 -12.49 8.82
C LEU A 72 27.95 -11.85 9.00
N LEU A 73 29.01 -12.61 8.74
CA LEU A 73 30.39 -12.26 9.07
C LEU A 73 31.28 -12.25 7.83
N ARG A 74 32.20 -11.28 7.79
CA ARG A 74 33.32 -11.26 6.84
C ARG A 74 34.59 -10.82 7.55
N ARG A 75 35.64 -11.64 7.43
CA ARG A 75 36.97 -11.35 7.97
C ARG A 75 37.89 -10.87 6.84
N VAL A 76 38.60 -9.78 7.08
CA VAL A 76 39.56 -9.22 6.12
C VAL A 76 40.87 -8.92 6.84
N GLY A 77 41.99 -9.31 6.23
CA GLY A 77 43.31 -9.21 6.86
C GLY A 77 43.60 -10.35 7.85
N SER A 78 44.69 -10.24 8.59
CA SER A 78 45.13 -11.24 9.57
C SER A 78 46.04 -10.62 10.62
N GLY A 79 46.16 -11.25 11.79
CA GLY A 79 47.01 -10.79 12.88
C GLY A 79 46.41 -9.66 13.72
N LEU A 80 47.27 -8.94 14.44
CA LEU A 80 46.89 -7.83 15.31
C LEU A 80 47.18 -6.46 14.63
N PRO A 81 46.44 -5.39 14.97
CA PRO A 81 45.31 -5.38 15.90
C PRO A 81 44.05 -6.02 15.31
N ARG A 82 43.26 -6.71 16.14
CA ARG A 82 41.95 -7.24 15.77
C ARG A 82 40.87 -6.20 16.05
N ARG A 83 40.06 -5.88 15.03
CA ARG A 83 38.97 -4.91 15.09
C ARG A 83 37.64 -5.57 14.74
N VAL A 84 36.56 -5.08 15.32
CA VAL A 84 35.19 -5.50 14.99
C VAL A 84 34.37 -4.28 14.59
N VAL A 85 33.69 -4.35 13.46
CA VAL A 85 32.75 -3.33 13.01
C VAL A 85 31.40 -3.97 12.75
N ALA A 86 30.36 -3.52 13.44
CA ALA A 86 29.06 -4.17 13.46
C ALA A 86 27.90 -3.22 13.17
N CYS A 87 26.93 -3.66 12.38
CA CYS A 87 25.59 -3.07 12.27
C CYS A 87 24.54 -4.10 12.71
N GLY A 88 23.30 -3.68 12.98
CA GLY A 88 22.20 -4.63 13.27
C GLY A 88 21.31 -4.93 12.07
N LEU A 89 20.98 -6.20 11.91
CA LEU A 89 20.15 -6.69 10.80
C LEU A 89 18.65 -6.59 11.10
N ASP A 90 18.22 -6.71 12.34
CA ASP A 90 16.80 -6.64 12.70
C ASP A 90 16.36 -5.20 12.98
N VAL A 91 15.05 -4.98 12.82
CA VAL A 91 14.35 -3.75 13.18
C VAL A 91 13.15 -4.11 14.05
N PRO A 92 12.67 -3.20 14.94
CA PRO A 92 11.44 -3.43 15.69
C PRO A 92 10.29 -3.85 14.76
N ALA A 93 9.49 -4.81 15.22
CA ALA A 93 8.43 -5.45 14.44
C ALA A 93 7.36 -6.06 15.36
N TYR A 94 6.58 -7.02 14.85
CA TYR A 94 5.59 -7.75 15.62
C TYR A 94 5.73 -9.26 15.44
N VAL A 95 5.10 -10.00 16.34
CA VAL A 95 4.77 -11.42 16.17
C VAL A 95 3.27 -11.62 16.40
N VAL A 96 2.72 -12.68 15.82
CA VAL A 96 1.34 -13.12 16.09
C VAL A 96 1.23 -13.56 17.55
N SER A 97 0.38 -12.88 18.32
CA SER A 97 0.14 -13.18 19.75
C SER A 97 -1.17 -13.94 20.00
N GLN A 98 -2.12 -13.83 19.08
CA GLN A 98 -3.40 -14.54 19.14
C GLN A 98 -3.96 -14.70 17.73
N VAL A 99 -4.64 -15.82 17.49
CA VAL A 99 -5.55 -16.02 16.36
C VAL A 99 -6.96 -16.04 16.91
N THR A 100 -7.84 -15.18 16.43
CA THR A 100 -9.24 -15.13 16.89
C THR A 100 -10.11 -16.15 16.15
N SER A 101 -11.28 -16.49 16.72
CA SER A 101 -12.25 -17.41 16.11
C SER A 101 -12.60 -17.01 14.68
N ASP A 102 -12.69 -15.70 14.43
CA ASP A 102 -13.16 -15.11 13.18
C ASP A 102 -12.00 -14.83 12.19
N GLY A 103 -10.80 -15.35 12.48
CA GLY A 103 -9.67 -15.35 11.55
C GLY A 103 -8.78 -14.10 11.57
N TYR A 104 -8.91 -13.23 12.58
CA TYR A 104 -8.02 -12.08 12.76
C TYR A 104 -6.80 -12.42 13.62
N LEU A 105 -5.69 -11.72 13.37
CA LEU A 105 -4.48 -11.86 14.17
C LEU A 105 -4.34 -10.68 15.13
N ARG A 106 -3.90 -10.96 16.35
CA ARG A 106 -3.44 -9.96 17.32
C ARG A 106 -1.92 -9.99 17.40
N LEU A 107 -1.34 -8.88 17.83
CA LEU A 107 0.09 -8.66 17.75
C LEU A 107 0.74 -8.51 19.12
N ARG A 108 2.01 -8.88 19.20
CA ARG A 108 2.94 -8.47 20.25
C ARG A 108 4.17 -7.85 19.61
N ARG A 109 4.64 -6.71 20.12
CA ARG A 109 5.87 -6.07 19.65
C ARG A 109 7.09 -6.95 19.94
N THR A 110 8.00 -6.98 18.98
CA THR A 110 9.35 -7.51 19.11
C THR A 110 10.34 -6.37 18.93
N GLY A 111 11.15 -6.10 19.94
CA GLY A 111 11.96 -4.89 20.01
C GLY A 111 11.20 -3.65 20.49
N THR A 112 11.93 -2.56 20.68
CA THR A 112 11.38 -1.28 21.17
C THR A 112 11.53 -0.22 20.09
N PRO A 113 10.44 0.20 19.42
CA PRO A 113 10.50 1.30 18.48
C PRO A 113 10.75 2.63 19.20
N SER A 114 11.42 3.58 18.53
CA SER A 114 11.78 4.88 19.09
C SER A 114 10.72 5.96 18.87
N HIS A 115 9.85 5.81 17.87
CA HIS A 115 8.86 6.83 17.51
C HIS A 115 7.52 6.61 18.23
N PRO A 116 6.89 7.67 18.80
CA PRO A 116 5.66 7.54 19.57
C PRO A 116 4.44 7.08 18.75
N LEU A 117 4.48 7.27 17.43
CA LEU A 117 3.42 6.84 16.50
C LEU A 117 3.71 5.52 15.78
N TRP A 118 4.71 4.76 16.23
CA TRP A 118 5.10 3.53 15.56
C TRP A 118 3.92 2.60 15.25
N ASP A 119 3.04 2.34 16.22
CA ASP A 119 1.89 1.44 16.00
C ASP A 119 0.85 2.07 15.07
N GLN A 120 0.54 3.35 15.26
CA GLN A 120 -0.43 4.06 14.43
C GLN A 120 -0.01 4.10 12.95
N PHE A 121 1.29 4.21 12.65
CA PHE A 121 1.78 4.16 11.27
C PHE A 121 1.50 2.82 10.57
N HIS A 122 1.12 1.77 11.31
CA HIS A 122 0.74 0.49 10.73
C HIS A 122 -0.74 0.41 10.37
N GLU A 123 -1.60 1.31 10.87
CA GLU A 123 -3.04 1.29 10.56
C GLU A 123 -3.30 1.44 9.06
N ALA A 124 -4.18 0.58 8.53
CA ALA A 124 -4.53 0.52 7.11
C ALA A 124 -3.33 0.27 6.17
N GLN A 125 -2.24 -0.29 6.69
CA GLN A 125 -1.09 -0.69 5.88
C GLN A 125 -1.11 -2.18 5.58
N ARG A 126 -0.54 -2.53 4.42
CA ARG A 126 -0.27 -3.92 4.06
C ARG A 126 0.89 -4.44 4.91
N VAL A 127 0.80 -5.68 5.34
CA VAL A 127 1.79 -6.38 6.17
C VAL A 127 2.07 -7.76 5.56
N SER A 128 3.17 -8.37 5.97
CA SER A 128 3.48 -9.76 5.67
C SER A 128 3.73 -10.53 6.96
N VAL A 129 3.07 -11.68 7.09
CA VAL A 129 3.38 -12.69 8.10
C VAL A 129 4.44 -13.63 7.53
N PHE A 130 5.53 -13.85 8.26
CA PHE A 130 6.63 -14.71 7.86
C PHE A 130 6.41 -16.09 8.49
N THR A 131 5.87 -17.01 7.70
CA THR A 131 5.59 -18.39 8.12
C THR A 131 6.69 -19.34 7.63
N ALA A 132 6.74 -20.57 8.14
CA ALA A 132 7.62 -21.61 7.62
C ALA A 132 7.36 -21.95 6.14
N GLY A 133 6.14 -21.70 5.63
CA GLY A 133 5.75 -21.92 4.24
C GLY A 133 5.98 -20.72 3.32
N GLY A 134 6.53 -19.62 3.85
CA GLY A 134 6.74 -18.36 3.14
C GLY A 134 5.86 -17.23 3.66
N ARG A 135 5.80 -16.13 2.88
CA ARG A 135 5.10 -14.90 3.27
C ARG A 135 3.60 -15.01 3.02
N VAL A 136 2.79 -14.73 4.04
CA VAL A 136 1.33 -14.59 3.93
C VAL A 136 0.98 -13.10 3.98
N PRO A 137 0.38 -12.54 2.91
CA PRO A 137 -0.06 -11.14 2.90
C PRO A 137 -1.19 -10.87 3.89
N GLY A 138 -1.21 -9.66 4.46
CA GLY A 138 -2.30 -9.18 5.30
C GLY A 138 -2.42 -7.66 5.29
N VAL A 139 -3.45 -7.16 5.98
CA VAL A 139 -3.73 -5.73 6.15
C VAL A 139 -4.02 -5.47 7.62
N VAL A 140 -3.47 -4.38 8.17
CA VAL A 140 -3.86 -3.93 9.51
C VAL A 140 -5.19 -3.21 9.42
N ALA A 141 -6.18 -3.69 10.16
CA ALA A 141 -7.51 -3.10 10.23
C ALA A 141 -7.45 -1.65 10.75
N VAL A 142 -8.34 -0.81 10.23
CA VAL A 142 -8.53 0.56 10.70
C VAL A 142 -10.02 0.84 10.89
N SER A 143 -10.33 1.68 11.86
CA SER A 143 -11.68 2.21 12.05
C SER A 143 -12.09 3.07 10.86
N ASN A 144 -13.32 2.93 10.37
CA ASN A 144 -13.77 3.59 9.16
C ASN A 144 -14.42 4.96 9.46
N GLY A 145 -14.17 5.96 8.59
CA GLY A 145 -14.77 7.29 8.67
C GLY A 145 -16.31 7.30 8.60
N HIS A 146 -16.92 6.32 7.93
CA HIS A 146 -18.38 6.16 7.89
C HIS A 146 -18.96 5.85 9.27
N PHE A 147 -18.17 5.27 10.18
CA PHE A 147 -18.57 4.96 11.56
C PHE A 147 -18.02 5.95 12.58
N THR A 148 -17.68 7.19 12.19
CA THR A 148 -17.13 8.23 13.08
C THR A 148 -17.89 8.44 14.39
N GLN A 149 -19.20 8.18 14.44
CA GLN A 149 -19.96 8.24 15.69
C GLN A 149 -19.51 7.21 16.73
N GLN A 150 -19.11 6.01 16.28
CA GLN A 150 -18.59 4.94 17.14
C GLN A 150 -17.19 5.29 17.69
N HIS A 151 -16.43 6.09 16.93
CA HIS A 151 -15.01 6.39 17.21
C HIS A 151 -14.77 7.81 17.76
N ARG A 152 -15.79 8.50 18.27
CA ARG A 152 -15.63 9.88 18.82
C ARG A 152 -14.68 9.96 20.01
N ALA A 153 -14.52 8.86 20.75
CA ALA A 153 -13.64 8.77 21.91
C ALA A 153 -12.16 8.55 21.53
N ASP A 154 -11.89 8.20 20.26
CA ASP A 154 -10.56 7.84 19.77
C ASP A 154 -9.72 9.10 19.53
N THR A 155 -9.29 9.72 20.62
CA THR A 155 -8.62 11.03 20.61
C THR A 155 -7.10 10.93 20.69
N VAL A 156 -6.57 9.78 21.12
CA VAL A 156 -5.14 9.51 21.28
C VAL A 156 -4.62 8.55 20.22
N ALA A 157 -3.30 8.54 20.03
CA ALA A 157 -2.69 7.66 19.06
C ALA A 157 -2.90 6.18 19.39
N SER A 158 -3.11 5.37 18.33
CA SER A 158 -3.27 3.93 18.48
C SER A 158 -2.01 3.28 19.05
N THR A 159 -2.25 2.23 19.82
CA THR A 159 -1.24 1.36 20.40
C THR A 159 -1.30 -0.03 19.79
N MET A 160 -0.35 -0.89 20.12
CA MET A 160 -0.29 -2.29 19.72
C MET A 160 -1.58 -3.05 20.09
N ASP A 161 -2.22 -2.69 21.20
CA ASP A 161 -3.48 -3.30 21.65
C ASP A 161 -4.65 -2.91 20.73
N ASP A 162 -4.50 -1.86 19.92
CA ASP A 162 -5.48 -1.48 18.92
C ASP A 162 -5.27 -2.19 17.58
N LEU A 163 -4.15 -2.88 17.36
CA LEU A 163 -3.84 -3.45 16.05
C LEU A 163 -4.48 -4.82 15.85
N TRP A 164 -5.19 -4.97 14.73
CA TRP A 164 -5.75 -6.23 14.26
C TRP A 164 -5.26 -6.46 12.84
N VAL A 165 -4.92 -7.70 12.49
CA VAL A 165 -4.47 -8.04 11.12
C VAL A 165 -5.48 -8.97 10.47
N ASP A 166 -5.90 -8.58 9.28
CA ASP A 166 -6.74 -9.33 8.36
C ASP A 166 -5.87 -9.95 7.26
N ILE A 167 -5.74 -11.28 7.24
CA ILE A 167 -5.04 -12.02 6.18
C ILE A 167 -6.00 -12.56 5.09
N GLY A 168 -7.26 -12.15 5.14
CA GLY A 168 -8.33 -12.64 4.26
C GLY A 168 -9.01 -13.93 4.73
N ALA A 169 -8.67 -14.44 5.92
CA ALA A 169 -9.32 -15.61 6.51
C ALA A 169 -10.69 -15.26 7.12
N ALA A 170 -11.61 -16.22 7.14
CA ALA A 170 -12.91 -16.12 7.79
C ALA A 170 -12.99 -16.93 9.10
N SER A 171 -11.94 -17.66 9.47
CA SER A 171 -11.87 -18.42 10.71
C SER A 171 -10.45 -18.72 11.14
N ALA A 172 -10.26 -19.10 12.41
CA ALA A 172 -8.98 -19.61 12.91
C ALA A 172 -8.47 -20.82 12.12
N GLU A 173 -9.36 -21.68 11.63
CA GLU A 173 -8.98 -22.84 10.81
C GLU A 173 -8.39 -22.41 9.46
N GLU A 174 -8.98 -21.40 8.82
CA GLU A 174 -8.44 -20.82 7.60
C GLU A 174 -7.07 -20.15 7.80
N VAL A 175 -6.86 -19.51 8.95
CA VAL A 175 -5.55 -18.99 9.35
C VAL A 175 -4.53 -20.13 9.44
N GLY A 176 -4.88 -21.23 10.09
CA GLY A 176 -4.03 -22.43 10.16
C GLY A 176 -3.75 -23.04 8.79
N ARG A 177 -4.75 -23.10 7.90
CA ARG A 177 -4.57 -23.55 6.50
C ARG A 177 -3.68 -22.64 5.67
N ALA A 178 -3.63 -21.34 5.98
CA ALA A 178 -2.67 -20.40 5.39
C ALA A 178 -1.25 -20.58 5.93
N GLY A 179 -1.05 -21.42 6.96
CA GLY A 179 0.26 -21.71 7.56
C GLY A 179 0.67 -20.76 8.67
N VAL A 180 -0.20 -19.84 9.09
CA VAL A 180 0.10 -18.86 10.14
C VAL A 180 -0.06 -19.50 11.52
N SER A 181 0.96 -19.31 12.37
CA SER A 181 1.04 -19.81 13.73
C SER A 181 1.32 -18.69 14.74
N LEU A 182 1.09 -18.97 16.03
CA LEU A 182 1.55 -18.08 17.10
C LEU A 182 3.07 -17.90 17.01
N LEU A 183 3.52 -16.69 17.35
CA LEU A 183 4.89 -16.23 17.28
C LEU A 183 5.46 -16.06 15.86
N ASP A 184 4.68 -16.32 14.81
CA ASP A 184 5.11 -15.99 13.45
C ASP A 184 5.38 -14.47 13.36
N PRO A 185 6.56 -14.07 12.85
CA PRO A 185 6.91 -12.67 12.75
C PRO A 185 6.08 -11.93 11.71
N LEU A 186 5.88 -10.64 11.93
CA LEU A 186 5.09 -9.76 11.08
C LEU A 186 5.75 -8.39 10.97
N ALA A 187 5.78 -7.87 9.74
CA ALA A 187 6.21 -6.51 9.48
C ALA A 187 5.45 -5.91 8.29
N ILE A 188 5.50 -4.58 8.18
CA ILE A 188 4.86 -3.84 7.09
C ILE A 188 5.44 -4.27 5.72
N ASP A 189 4.58 -4.40 4.71
CA ASP A 189 4.99 -4.63 3.33
C ASP A 189 5.16 -3.29 2.61
N ARG A 190 6.35 -3.07 2.02
CA ARG A 190 6.73 -1.78 1.45
C ARG A 190 7.78 -1.92 0.35
N PRO A 191 7.79 -1.03 -0.65
CA PRO A 191 8.81 -1.02 -1.70
C PRO A 191 10.16 -0.53 -1.15
N ALA A 192 11.25 -0.84 -1.87
CA ALA A 192 12.49 -0.09 -1.75
C ALA A 192 12.23 1.37 -2.16
N TRP A 193 12.55 2.31 -1.27
CA TRP A 193 12.19 3.71 -1.45
C TRP A 193 13.37 4.67 -1.40
N SER A 194 13.50 5.49 -2.43
CA SER A 194 14.51 6.54 -2.56
C SER A 194 13.96 7.72 -3.37
N TYR A 195 14.43 8.93 -3.09
CA TYR A 195 14.01 10.14 -3.79
C TYR A 195 15.05 11.25 -3.64
N GLU A 196 15.36 11.96 -4.73
CA GLU A 196 16.21 13.17 -4.74
C GLU A 196 17.45 13.10 -3.81
N GLY A 197 18.21 11.99 -3.89
CA GLY A 197 19.43 11.76 -3.09
C GLY A 197 19.20 11.24 -1.67
N PHE A 198 17.99 10.80 -1.34
CA PHE A 198 17.62 10.17 -0.07
C PHE A 198 17.21 8.72 -0.27
N ALA A 199 17.53 7.88 0.72
CA ALA A 199 16.91 6.57 0.90
C ALA A 199 16.00 6.63 2.13
N ALA A 200 14.81 6.01 2.07
CA ALA A 200 13.84 6.09 3.16
C ALA A 200 13.23 4.75 3.57
N GLY A 201 12.90 4.64 4.86
CA GLY A 201 12.25 3.49 5.47
C GLY A 201 12.49 3.37 6.97
N PRO A 202 11.85 2.40 7.67
CA PRO A 202 12.17 2.11 9.05
C PRO A 202 13.66 1.85 9.22
N ALA A 203 14.25 2.57 10.18
CA ALA A 203 15.67 2.52 10.52
C ALA A 203 16.60 2.74 9.31
N ALA A 204 16.26 3.64 8.38
CA ALA A 204 17.09 3.95 7.22
C ALA A 204 18.54 4.32 7.60
N GLY A 205 18.77 4.98 8.72
CA GLY A 205 20.09 5.25 9.27
C GLY A 205 20.86 3.98 9.62
N ALA A 206 20.27 3.09 10.42
CA ALA A 206 20.89 1.81 10.77
C ALA A 206 21.15 0.92 9.54
N ARG A 207 20.21 0.93 8.58
CA ARG A 207 20.32 0.19 7.32
C ARG A 207 21.39 0.75 6.39
N ALA A 208 21.57 2.08 6.35
CA ALA A 208 22.72 2.69 5.71
C ALA A 208 24.04 2.28 6.38
N GLY A 209 24.01 2.09 7.70
CA GLY A 209 25.10 1.46 8.44
C GLY A 209 25.46 0.08 7.92
N CYS A 210 24.48 -0.80 7.71
CA CYS A 210 24.74 -2.11 7.12
C CYS A 210 25.24 -2.05 5.67
N ALA A 211 24.68 -1.15 4.86
CA ALA A 211 25.18 -0.91 3.50
C ALA A 211 26.65 -0.47 3.52
N ALA A 212 27.01 0.44 4.43
CA ALA A 212 28.36 0.95 4.58
C ALA A 212 29.33 -0.09 5.17
N VAL A 213 28.91 -0.89 6.17
CA VAL A 213 29.68 -2.04 6.70
C VAL A 213 29.95 -3.05 5.59
N ALA A 214 28.92 -3.39 4.80
CA ALA A 214 29.05 -4.34 3.71
C ALA A 214 30.02 -3.84 2.63
N THR A 215 29.93 -2.55 2.29
CA THR A 215 30.80 -1.87 1.33
C THR A 215 32.24 -1.75 1.83
N ALA A 216 32.46 -1.35 3.09
CA ALA A 216 33.79 -1.26 3.68
C ALA A 216 34.52 -2.61 3.68
N ALA A 217 33.80 -3.72 3.85
CA ALA A 217 34.38 -5.06 3.82
C ALA A 217 34.98 -5.46 2.47
N THR A 218 34.67 -4.75 1.38
CA THR A 218 35.28 -4.97 0.06
C THR A 218 36.56 -4.18 -0.16
N GLY A 219 36.90 -3.26 0.76
CA GLY A 219 38.15 -2.49 0.70
C GLY A 219 39.36 -3.29 1.18
N ARG A 220 40.53 -2.62 1.19
CA ARG A 220 41.82 -3.24 1.58
C ARG A 220 42.18 -2.87 3.02
N VAL A 221 42.29 -3.87 3.91
CA VAL A 221 42.78 -3.66 5.28
C VAL A 221 44.27 -3.29 5.24
N GLN A 222 44.62 -2.21 5.93
CA GLN A 222 45.99 -1.67 5.93
C GLN A 222 46.92 -2.39 6.90
N SER A 223 46.40 -2.91 8.02
CA SER A 223 47.15 -3.65 9.04
C SER A 223 46.22 -4.50 9.90
N GLY A 224 46.70 -5.63 10.43
CA GLY A 224 45.93 -6.51 11.32
C GLY A 224 44.71 -7.17 10.66
N GLU A 225 43.71 -7.51 11.48
CA GLU A 225 42.46 -8.16 11.09
C GLU A 225 41.26 -7.26 11.42
N THR A 226 40.30 -7.16 10.50
CA THR A 226 39.00 -6.55 10.77
C THR A 226 37.88 -7.55 10.47
N ILE A 227 36.99 -7.71 11.44
CA ILE A 227 35.81 -8.57 11.38
C ILE A 227 34.59 -7.67 11.19
N PHE A 228 33.99 -7.72 10.01
CA PHE A 228 32.75 -7.04 9.68
C PHE A 228 31.57 -7.95 10.05
N VAL A 229 30.58 -7.36 10.72
CA VAL A 229 29.44 -8.08 11.30
C VAL A 229 28.15 -7.38 10.93
N VAL A 230 27.22 -8.12 10.33
CA VAL A 230 25.81 -7.75 10.26
C VAL A 230 25.11 -8.63 11.30
N SER A 231 24.81 -8.05 12.46
CA SER A 231 24.45 -8.75 13.69
C SER A 231 22.97 -9.07 13.77
N ALA A 232 22.65 -10.26 14.27
CA ALA A 232 21.30 -10.61 14.69
C ALA A 232 20.99 -10.10 16.12
N GLY A 233 19.70 -9.95 16.44
CA GLY A 233 19.21 -9.64 17.79
C GLY A 233 19.65 -8.27 18.33
N ARG A 234 19.80 -7.26 17.47
CA ARG A 234 20.06 -5.86 17.86
C ARG A 234 18.93 -5.33 18.73
N SER A 235 17.68 -5.60 18.37
CA SER A 235 16.48 -5.14 19.11
C SER A 235 16.39 -5.70 20.53
N TYR A 236 17.18 -6.73 20.84
CA TYR A 236 17.31 -7.35 22.15
C TYR A 236 18.68 -7.08 22.80
N GLY A 237 19.32 -5.97 22.43
CA GLY A 237 20.59 -5.55 23.03
C GLY A 237 21.81 -6.23 22.42
N TRP A 238 21.82 -6.42 21.10
CA TRP A 238 22.96 -6.96 20.35
C TRP A 238 23.38 -8.38 20.80
N LEU A 239 22.40 -9.28 20.98
CA LEU A 239 22.65 -10.64 21.47
C LEU A 239 23.59 -11.43 20.55
N GLY A 240 23.39 -11.35 19.23
CA GLY A 240 24.23 -12.04 18.24
C GLY A 240 25.69 -11.57 18.31
N LEU A 241 25.91 -10.26 18.29
CA LEU A 241 27.23 -9.66 18.42
C LEU A 241 27.90 -9.97 19.76
N SER A 242 27.16 -9.91 20.87
CA SER A 242 27.71 -10.17 22.20
C SER A 242 28.25 -11.61 22.32
N ARG A 243 27.54 -12.59 21.74
CA ARG A 243 28.00 -14.00 21.69
C ARG A 243 29.25 -14.16 20.82
N LEU A 244 29.31 -13.47 19.68
CA LEU A 244 30.50 -13.45 18.84
C LEU A 244 31.69 -12.88 19.60
N LEU A 245 31.54 -11.71 20.24
CA LEU A 245 32.62 -11.03 20.96
C LEU A 245 33.16 -11.89 22.12
N ALA A 246 32.28 -12.58 22.85
CA ALA A 246 32.69 -13.53 23.89
C ALA A 246 33.62 -14.64 23.35
N SER A 247 33.47 -15.04 22.09
CA SER A 247 34.29 -16.08 21.45
C SER A 247 35.60 -15.58 20.84
N LEU A 248 35.74 -14.27 20.60
CA LEU A 248 36.88 -13.69 19.88
C LEU A 248 38.08 -13.35 20.77
N GLY A 249 37.91 -13.39 22.10
CA GLY A 249 38.91 -12.93 23.07
C GLY A 249 39.07 -11.41 23.07
N ARG A 250 40.25 -10.91 23.44
CA ARG A 250 40.53 -9.46 23.49
C ARG A 250 40.64 -8.87 22.08
N VAL A 251 39.98 -7.74 21.83
CA VAL A 251 40.02 -6.99 20.56
C VAL A 251 40.46 -5.55 20.82
N ALA A 252 41.14 -4.92 19.86
CA ALA A 252 41.62 -3.55 20.02
C ALA A 252 40.47 -2.53 19.99
N ARG A 253 39.45 -2.80 19.17
CA ARG A 253 38.30 -1.89 19.01
C ARG A 253 37.06 -2.63 18.56
N VAL A 254 35.92 -2.23 19.14
CA VAL A 254 34.58 -2.54 18.65
C VAL A 254 33.93 -1.24 18.18
N THR A 255 33.44 -1.22 16.95
CA THR A 255 32.68 -0.11 16.39
C THR A 255 31.27 -0.57 16.09
N LEU A 256 30.29 0.04 16.76
CA LEU A 256 28.87 -0.21 16.54
C LEU A 256 28.33 0.89 15.63
N VAL A 257 27.56 0.50 14.61
CA VAL A 257 26.79 1.41 13.77
C VAL A 257 25.34 1.26 14.16
N ASP A 258 24.80 2.28 14.83
CA ASP A 258 23.50 2.24 15.49
C ASP A 258 22.44 3.05 14.73
N ASP A 259 21.27 3.27 15.35
CA ASP A 259 20.18 4.06 14.75
C ASP A 259 20.62 5.46 14.34
N GLY A 260 19.89 6.01 13.36
CA GLY A 260 20.03 7.39 13.00
C GLY A 260 19.53 8.31 14.12
N GLU A 261 20.23 9.40 14.35
CA GLU A 261 19.75 10.47 15.23
C GLU A 261 19.16 11.62 14.40
N ALA A 262 18.11 12.25 14.93
CA ALA A 262 17.44 13.36 14.27
C ALA A 262 18.44 14.52 14.06
N GLY A 263 18.85 14.72 12.81
CA GLY A 263 19.53 15.94 12.41
C GLY A 263 18.48 17.04 12.36
N GLY A 264 18.56 18.03 13.26
CA GLY A 264 17.65 19.19 13.26
C GLY A 264 17.61 19.91 11.89
N HIS A 265 16.78 20.95 11.77
CA HIS A 265 16.55 21.69 10.51
C HIS A 265 17.74 22.48 9.95
N THR A 266 18.96 22.31 10.45
CA THR A 266 20.13 23.10 10.05
C THR A 266 20.67 22.70 8.67
N PRO A 267 21.19 23.66 7.86
CA PRO A 267 21.71 23.37 6.54
C PRO A 267 23.02 22.56 6.61
N PHE A 268 22.94 21.36 6.06
CA PHE A 268 23.96 20.62 5.30
C PHE A 268 25.43 20.74 5.73
N ALA A 269 25.81 19.94 6.73
CA ALA A 269 27.14 19.35 6.81
C ALA A 269 26.99 17.84 7.09
N PRO A 270 27.63 16.95 6.29
CA PRO A 270 27.66 15.54 6.61
C PRO A 270 28.23 15.33 8.00
N SER A 271 27.58 14.52 8.83
CA SER A 271 28.11 14.28 10.18
C SER A 271 27.75 12.91 10.71
N VAL A 272 28.71 12.37 11.45
CA VAL A 272 28.60 11.10 12.16
C VAL A 272 28.77 11.42 13.64
N LEU A 273 27.77 11.08 14.44
CA LEU A 273 27.86 11.26 15.89
C LEU A 273 28.70 10.13 16.47
N ARG A 274 29.68 10.50 17.31
CA ARG A 274 30.57 9.56 18.00
C ARG A 274 30.25 9.58 19.49
N GLY A 275 29.88 8.42 20.03
CA GLY A 275 29.57 8.25 21.46
C GLY A 275 30.34 7.10 22.11
N GLN A 276 30.38 7.12 23.44
CA GLN A 276 30.84 6.02 24.30
C GLN A 276 29.65 5.43 25.08
N ARG A 277 28.77 4.68 24.44
CA ARG A 277 27.75 3.89 25.15
C ARG A 277 27.59 2.54 24.47
N GLY A 278 27.80 1.47 25.22
CA GLY A 278 27.78 0.10 24.68
C GLY A 278 26.92 -0.86 25.48
N GLY A 279 25.95 -0.42 26.29
CA GLY A 279 24.97 -1.28 26.98
C GLY A 279 25.44 -2.69 27.34
N ALA A 280 24.79 -3.71 26.77
CA ALA A 280 25.13 -5.14 26.93
C ALA A 280 26.46 -5.54 26.26
N VAL A 281 26.82 -4.93 25.13
CA VAL A 281 28.09 -5.19 24.42
C VAL A 281 29.29 -4.85 25.30
N ALA A 282 29.25 -3.74 26.02
CA ALA A 282 30.32 -3.28 26.91
C ALA A 282 30.55 -4.22 28.12
N ARG A 283 29.55 -5.03 28.50
CA ARG A 283 29.69 -6.02 29.58
C ARG A 283 30.44 -7.27 29.15
N VAL A 284 30.38 -7.61 27.86
CA VAL A 284 30.89 -8.88 27.31
C VAL A 284 32.14 -8.68 26.46
N ALA A 285 32.31 -7.50 25.86
CA ALA A 285 33.44 -7.20 25.01
C ALA A 285 34.71 -6.94 25.83
N LEU A 286 35.72 -7.81 25.67
CA LEU A 286 37.09 -7.50 26.06
C LEU A 286 37.72 -6.59 25.00
N ALA A 287 37.37 -5.30 25.01
CA ALA A 287 37.80 -4.34 24.00
C ALA A 287 38.59 -3.18 24.63
N ASP A 288 39.69 -2.76 24.00
CA ASP A 288 40.42 -1.56 24.47
C ASP A 288 39.62 -0.27 24.22
N SER A 289 38.72 -0.28 23.24
CA SER A 289 37.79 0.83 22.97
C SER A 289 36.48 0.35 22.32
N ILE A 290 35.36 0.97 22.70
CA ILE A 290 34.06 0.80 22.06
C ILE A 290 33.59 2.17 21.56
N ILE A 291 33.26 2.26 20.28
CA ILE A 291 32.80 3.49 19.64
C ILE A 291 31.44 3.21 19.00
N VAL A 292 30.50 4.13 19.16
CA VAL A 292 29.23 4.12 18.42
C VAL A 292 29.29 5.19 17.34
N LEU A 293 28.90 4.82 16.13
CA LEU A 293 28.68 5.71 14.99
C LEU A 293 27.18 5.75 14.69
N ALA A 294 26.60 6.94 14.67
CA ALA A 294 25.22 7.16 14.25
C ALA A 294 25.18 8.17 13.10
N PRO A 295 24.51 7.87 11.96
CA PRO A 295 24.31 8.85 10.91
C PRO A 295 23.22 9.86 11.29
N ARG A 296 23.27 11.05 10.68
CA ARG A 296 22.13 11.95 10.70
C ARG A 296 21.02 11.45 9.79
N VAL A 297 19.79 11.54 10.28
CA VAL A 297 18.58 11.20 9.53
C VAL A 297 17.51 12.27 9.73
N ARG A 298 16.52 12.26 8.82
CA ARG A 298 15.25 12.97 8.99
C ARG A 298 14.16 11.99 9.36
N PHE A 299 13.15 12.47 10.10
CA PHE A 299 11.99 11.67 10.52
C PHE A 299 12.41 10.41 11.31
N ALA A 300 13.37 10.58 12.23
CA ALA A 300 13.99 9.51 12.98
C ALA A 300 12.95 8.59 13.66
N GLY A 301 13.14 7.28 13.53
CA GLY A 301 12.27 6.27 14.11
C GLY A 301 10.91 6.07 13.40
N SER A 302 10.56 6.91 12.43
CA SER A 302 9.32 6.76 11.66
C SER A 302 9.45 5.69 10.55
N MET A 303 8.33 5.35 9.91
CA MET A 303 8.31 4.39 8.80
C MET A 303 8.94 4.93 7.50
N VAL A 304 9.28 6.22 7.46
CA VAL A 304 9.95 6.93 6.37
C VAL A 304 11.17 7.71 6.87
N GLU A 305 11.83 7.22 7.93
CA GLU A 305 13.15 7.74 8.30
C GLU A 305 14.02 7.82 7.05
N SER A 306 14.68 8.95 6.83
CA SER A 306 15.32 9.28 5.57
C SER A 306 16.76 9.71 5.77
N ILE A 307 17.68 9.10 5.05
CA ILE A 307 19.11 9.43 5.06
C ILE A 307 19.55 9.95 3.70
N ARG A 308 20.33 11.03 3.69
CA ARG A 308 20.91 11.60 2.47
C ARG A 308 22.14 10.80 2.06
N SER A 309 22.38 10.65 0.77
CA SER A 309 23.55 9.94 0.25
C SER A 309 24.89 10.49 0.75
N ASP A 310 25.00 11.81 0.93
CA ASP A 310 26.22 12.40 1.50
C ASP A 310 26.47 11.98 2.96
N ASP A 311 25.41 11.87 3.76
CA ASP A 311 25.51 11.38 5.15
C ASP A 311 25.88 9.90 5.18
N ALA A 312 25.33 9.10 4.25
CA ALA A 312 25.74 7.71 4.07
C ALA A 312 27.21 7.59 3.63
N ARG A 313 27.69 8.44 2.71
CA ARG A 313 29.13 8.49 2.32
C ARG A 313 30.03 8.86 3.49
N ALA A 314 29.64 9.85 4.28
CA ALA A 314 30.39 10.24 5.48
C ALA A 314 30.43 9.10 6.51
N LEU A 315 29.32 8.38 6.68
CA LEU A 315 29.25 7.18 7.53
C LEU A 315 30.20 6.09 7.04
N LEU A 316 30.22 5.81 5.72
CA LEU A 316 31.16 4.86 5.12
C LEU A 316 32.62 5.25 5.36
N GLY A 317 32.97 6.53 5.21
CA GLY A 317 34.31 7.03 5.54
C GLY A 317 34.69 6.79 7.00
N ALA A 318 33.81 7.15 7.94
CA ALA A 318 34.03 6.93 9.37
C ALA A 318 34.16 5.44 9.74
N ILE A 319 33.38 4.57 9.08
CA ILE A 319 33.45 3.12 9.22
C ILE A 319 34.79 2.59 8.69
N ALA A 320 35.23 3.05 7.52
CA ALA A 320 36.50 2.63 6.93
C ALA A 320 37.70 3.05 7.79
N ASP A 321 37.69 4.28 8.32
CA ASP A 321 38.70 4.76 9.26
C ASP A 321 38.74 3.91 10.53
N ALA A 322 37.58 3.61 11.13
CA ALA A 322 37.48 2.76 12.31
C ALA A 322 37.96 1.33 12.04
N ALA A 323 37.67 0.81 10.85
CA ALA A 323 38.06 -0.50 10.34
C ALA A 323 39.55 -0.58 9.92
N GLY A 324 40.24 0.54 9.73
CA GLY A 324 41.57 0.59 9.12
C GLY A 324 41.58 0.07 7.68
N VAL A 325 40.54 0.37 6.93
CA VAL A 325 40.39 -0.03 5.54
C VAL A 325 40.63 1.16 4.62
N ARG A 326 41.43 0.95 3.58
CA ARG A 326 41.51 1.85 2.43
C ARG A 326 40.41 1.49 1.44
N LEU A 327 39.58 2.48 1.10
CA LEU A 327 38.58 2.37 0.04
C LEU A 327 39.15 2.93 -1.27
N ASP A 328 38.75 2.34 -2.39
CA ASP A 328 39.02 2.89 -3.71
C ASP A 328 38.06 4.05 -3.98
N ALA A 329 38.51 5.08 -4.73
CA ALA A 329 37.70 6.27 -4.99
C ALA A 329 36.39 5.96 -5.77
N SER A 330 36.38 4.87 -6.54
CA SER A 330 35.24 4.39 -7.33
C SER A 330 34.54 3.17 -6.71
N ILE A 331 34.64 2.99 -5.39
CA ILE A 331 34.05 1.82 -4.72
C ILE A 331 32.54 1.73 -4.97
N ALA A 332 32.11 0.56 -5.47
CA ALA A 332 30.69 0.27 -5.67
C ALA A 332 30.04 -0.06 -4.31
N TRP A 333 28.90 0.56 -4.04
CA TRP A 333 28.12 0.27 -2.85
C TRP A 333 27.48 -1.11 -2.94
N VAL A 334 27.62 -1.90 -1.87
CA VAL A 334 27.02 -3.24 -1.80
C VAL A 334 25.53 -3.11 -1.57
N ALA A 335 24.73 -3.61 -2.51
CA ALA A 335 23.28 -3.65 -2.46
C ALA A 335 22.80 -5.12 -2.50
N PRO A 336 21.97 -5.57 -1.53
CA PRO A 336 21.34 -6.88 -1.61
C PRO A 336 20.31 -6.91 -2.75
N PRO A 337 20.02 -8.09 -3.33
CA PRO A 337 18.99 -8.20 -4.35
C PRO A 337 17.61 -7.83 -3.77
N VAL A 338 16.90 -6.94 -4.47
CA VAL A 338 15.54 -6.52 -4.14
C VAL A 338 14.58 -7.24 -5.09
N ASP A 339 13.67 -8.04 -4.55
CA ASP A 339 12.56 -8.55 -5.34
C ASP A 339 11.37 -7.59 -5.22
N SER A 340 11.23 -6.75 -6.23
CA SER A 340 10.09 -5.82 -6.34
C SER A 340 8.94 -6.41 -7.16
N THR A 341 9.07 -7.61 -7.71
CA THR A 341 8.09 -8.16 -8.65
C THR A 341 6.84 -8.63 -7.91
N ARG A 342 5.66 -8.33 -8.49
CA ARG A 342 4.40 -8.94 -8.04
C ARG A 342 4.32 -10.33 -8.67
N SER A 343 4.75 -11.35 -7.93
CA SER A 343 4.60 -12.75 -8.34
C SER A 343 3.36 -13.36 -7.68
N LEU A 344 2.25 -13.36 -8.42
CA LEU A 344 1.01 -14.02 -7.99
C LEU A 344 0.74 -15.21 -8.91
N SER A 345 0.43 -16.36 -8.31
CA SER A 345 -0.06 -17.51 -9.08
C SER A 345 -1.36 -17.12 -9.80
N ARG A 346 -1.54 -17.58 -11.04
CA ARG A 346 -2.73 -17.25 -11.82
C ARG A 346 -3.97 -17.92 -11.20
N ARG A 347 -4.98 -17.11 -10.85
CA ARG A 347 -6.33 -17.60 -10.56
C ARG A 347 -7.07 -17.81 -11.89
N GLU A 348 -7.67 -18.96 -12.06
CA GLU A 348 -8.46 -19.29 -13.26
C GLU A 348 -9.92 -18.85 -13.12
N GLY A 349 -10.65 -18.89 -14.24
CA GLY A 349 -12.07 -18.58 -14.29
C GLY A 349 -12.40 -17.09 -14.13
N VAL A 350 -13.67 -16.82 -13.85
CA VAL A 350 -14.25 -15.47 -13.79
C VAL A 350 -13.60 -14.61 -12.72
N THR A 351 -13.47 -15.14 -11.50
CA THR A 351 -12.83 -14.42 -10.38
C THR A 351 -11.38 -14.05 -10.69
N GLY A 352 -10.65 -14.89 -11.42
CA GLY A 352 -9.27 -14.57 -11.82
C GLY A 352 -9.19 -13.50 -12.90
N ALA A 353 -10.19 -13.42 -13.79
CA ALA A 353 -10.28 -12.32 -14.75
C ALA A 353 -10.63 -11.00 -14.04
N ILE A 354 -11.58 -11.02 -13.11
CA ILE A 354 -11.95 -9.86 -12.29
C ILE A 354 -10.73 -9.36 -11.50
N GLU A 355 -10.01 -10.27 -10.83
CA GLU A 355 -8.80 -9.95 -10.06
C GLU A 355 -7.77 -9.18 -10.90
N ARG A 356 -7.46 -9.67 -12.11
CA ARG A 356 -6.45 -9.02 -12.97
C ARG A 356 -6.87 -7.63 -13.43
N GLU A 357 -8.11 -7.48 -13.89
CA GLU A 357 -8.64 -6.19 -14.33
C GLU A 357 -8.70 -5.20 -13.16
N TRP A 358 -9.24 -5.65 -12.02
CA TRP A 358 -9.37 -4.84 -10.82
C TRP A 358 -8.00 -4.39 -10.31
N MET A 359 -7.02 -5.29 -10.20
CA MET A 359 -5.66 -4.93 -9.76
C MET A 359 -5.01 -3.92 -10.73
N ALA A 360 -5.23 -4.08 -12.03
CA ALA A 360 -4.71 -3.13 -13.03
C ALA A 360 -5.28 -1.73 -12.85
N LEU A 361 -6.58 -1.60 -12.55
CA LEU A 361 -7.23 -0.31 -12.29
C LEU A 361 -6.90 0.24 -10.90
N ALA A 362 -6.85 -0.61 -9.87
CA ALA A 362 -6.55 -0.23 -8.50
C ALA A 362 -5.13 0.32 -8.34
N ASP A 363 -4.17 -0.11 -9.16
CA ASP A 363 -2.81 0.40 -9.14
C ASP A 363 -2.66 1.79 -9.77
N LEU A 364 -3.61 2.24 -10.60
CA LEU A 364 -3.55 3.54 -11.27
C LEU A 364 -3.95 4.69 -10.33
N PRO A 365 -3.23 5.82 -10.33
CA PRO A 365 -3.66 7.01 -9.62
C PRO A 365 -4.88 7.63 -10.30
N GLY A 366 -5.82 8.15 -9.52
CA GLY A 366 -6.93 8.95 -10.03
C GLY A 366 -7.67 9.69 -8.93
N VAL A 367 -7.00 10.62 -8.25
CA VAL A 367 -7.64 11.46 -7.22
C VAL A 367 -8.74 12.31 -7.86
N ALA A 368 -9.82 12.63 -7.14
CA ALA A 368 -10.92 13.45 -7.64
C ALA A 368 -10.43 14.74 -8.35
N GLY A 369 -10.70 14.85 -9.66
CA GLY A 369 -10.25 15.90 -10.58
C GLY A 369 -9.07 15.50 -11.48
N HIS A 370 -8.47 14.33 -11.25
CA HIS A 370 -7.24 13.82 -11.89
C HIS A 370 -7.43 12.39 -12.45
N GLU A 371 -8.65 12.05 -12.88
CA GLU A 371 -9.05 10.70 -13.28
C GLU A 371 -8.58 10.29 -14.68
N GLY A 372 -7.84 11.15 -15.39
CA GLY A 372 -7.50 10.97 -16.81
C GLY A 372 -6.82 9.62 -17.13
N VAL A 373 -5.88 9.20 -16.28
CA VAL A 373 -5.17 7.91 -16.42
C VAL A 373 -6.13 6.73 -16.29
N VAL A 374 -7.06 6.81 -15.35
CA VAL A 374 -8.09 5.79 -15.09
C VAL A 374 -9.06 5.75 -16.26
N ARG A 375 -9.54 6.91 -16.71
CA ARG A 375 -10.44 7.05 -17.85
C ARG A 375 -9.85 6.41 -19.10
N HIS A 376 -8.56 6.62 -19.37
CA HIS A 376 -7.88 5.98 -20.50
C HIS A 376 -7.85 4.44 -20.36
N ALA A 377 -7.58 3.93 -19.16
CA ALA A 377 -7.59 2.50 -18.90
C ALA A 377 -8.99 1.88 -19.06
N VAL A 378 -10.04 2.54 -18.54
CA VAL A 378 -11.44 2.10 -18.70
C VAL A 378 -11.83 2.08 -20.17
N LEU A 379 -11.54 3.13 -20.94
CA LEU A 379 -11.82 3.18 -22.39
C LEU A 379 -11.08 2.06 -23.15
N ALA A 380 -9.83 1.79 -22.78
CA ALA A 380 -9.04 0.70 -23.36
C ALA A 380 -9.58 -0.69 -22.98
N ALA A 381 -10.24 -0.81 -21.83
CA ALA A 381 -10.86 -2.04 -21.35
C ALA A 381 -12.27 -2.30 -21.94
N LEU A 382 -12.92 -1.28 -22.53
CA LEU A 382 -14.22 -1.44 -23.18
C LEU A 382 -14.16 -2.37 -24.40
N PRO A 383 -15.20 -3.18 -24.67
CA PRO A 383 -15.31 -3.93 -25.92
C PRO A 383 -15.38 -2.96 -27.11
N ALA A 384 -14.91 -3.40 -28.29
CA ALA A 384 -14.72 -2.53 -29.45
C ALA A 384 -15.99 -1.73 -29.83
N TRP A 385 -17.15 -2.38 -29.82
CA TRP A 385 -18.44 -1.74 -30.13
C TRP A 385 -18.80 -0.66 -29.10
N ALA A 386 -18.49 -0.86 -27.82
CA ALA A 386 -18.77 0.08 -26.75
C ALA A 386 -17.83 1.27 -26.83
N ARG A 387 -16.54 1.01 -27.11
CA ARG A 387 -15.54 2.07 -27.28
C ARG A 387 -15.89 3.02 -28.43
N GLN A 388 -16.42 2.50 -29.54
CA GLN A 388 -16.88 3.32 -30.67
C GLN A 388 -18.08 4.22 -30.34
N ARG A 389 -18.89 3.82 -29.35
CA ARG A 389 -20.08 4.56 -28.89
C ARG A 389 -19.83 5.41 -27.65
N ALA A 390 -18.69 5.21 -26.97
CA ALA A 390 -18.37 5.90 -25.75
C ALA A 390 -18.19 7.39 -26.03
N THR A 391 -18.88 8.22 -25.25
CA THR A 391 -18.64 9.66 -25.22
C THR A 391 -17.93 10.02 -23.93
N ILE A 392 -17.09 11.03 -23.99
CA ILE A 392 -16.53 11.70 -22.81
C ILE A 392 -17.23 13.05 -22.73
N ASP A 393 -17.97 13.28 -21.66
CA ASP A 393 -18.64 14.57 -21.48
C ASP A 393 -17.66 15.66 -21.01
N SER A 394 -18.10 16.92 -20.92
CA SER A 394 -17.16 18.01 -20.67
C SER A 394 -16.61 18.05 -19.25
N ILE A 395 -17.20 17.32 -18.29
CA ILE A 395 -16.64 17.17 -16.95
C ILE A 395 -15.63 16.00 -16.89
N GLY A 396 -15.77 15.03 -17.80
CA GLY A 396 -14.84 13.92 -17.96
C GLY A 396 -15.44 12.55 -17.66
N ASN A 397 -16.76 12.44 -17.50
CA ASN A 397 -17.42 11.14 -17.36
C ASN A 397 -17.32 10.36 -18.68
N ILE A 398 -17.21 9.03 -18.61
CA ILE A 398 -17.45 8.17 -19.78
C ILE A 398 -18.93 7.77 -19.77
N VAL A 399 -19.62 7.95 -20.90
CA VAL A 399 -21.02 7.53 -21.07
C VAL A 399 -21.14 6.58 -22.25
N VAL A 400 -21.76 5.42 -22.05
CA VAL A 400 -21.99 4.41 -23.09
C VAL A 400 -23.44 3.95 -23.06
N GLY A 401 -24.19 4.24 -24.12
CA GLY A 401 -25.57 3.78 -24.29
C GLY A 401 -25.68 2.51 -25.15
N MET A 402 -26.62 1.63 -24.79
CA MET A 402 -27.02 0.47 -25.60
C MET A 402 -28.53 0.22 -25.53
N GLY A 403 -29.05 -0.54 -26.50
CA GLY A 403 -30.49 -0.80 -26.63
C GLY A 403 -31.27 0.36 -27.27
N PRO A 404 -32.59 0.21 -27.49
CA PRO A 404 -33.43 1.24 -28.09
C PRO A 404 -33.66 2.41 -27.11
N ALA A 405 -33.65 3.65 -27.62
CA ALA A 405 -33.77 4.89 -26.84
C ALA A 405 -35.18 5.12 -26.22
N ARG A 406 -35.57 4.28 -25.27
CA ARG A 406 -36.80 4.38 -24.47
C ARG A 406 -36.61 3.74 -23.10
N ASP A 407 -37.41 4.11 -22.11
CA ASP A 407 -37.41 3.53 -20.76
C ASP A 407 -36.00 3.44 -20.14
N SER A 408 -35.20 4.50 -20.31
CA SER A 408 -33.77 4.48 -20.05
C SER A 408 -33.43 4.19 -18.59
N VAL A 409 -32.47 3.31 -18.34
CA VAL A 409 -31.87 3.11 -17.02
C VAL A 409 -30.38 3.41 -17.08
N ALA A 410 -29.83 3.92 -15.98
CA ALA A 410 -28.39 4.20 -15.88
C ALA A 410 -27.74 3.37 -14.77
N PHE A 411 -26.57 2.78 -15.06
CA PHE A 411 -25.66 2.20 -14.08
C PHE A 411 -24.45 3.12 -13.98
N ILE A 412 -24.13 3.60 -12.78
CA ILE A 412 -23.09 4.60 -12.55
C ILE A 412 -22.13 4.15 -11.48
N ALA A 413 -20.83 4.23 -11.76
CA ALA A 413 -19.71 3.92 -10.87
C ALA A 413 -18.67 5.02 -11.02
N HIS A 414 -17.91 5.34 -9.97
CA HIS A 414 -16.96 6.43 -10.02
C HIS A 414 -15.53 5.96 -10.31
N MET A 415 -14.78 6.78 -11.05
CA MET A 415 -13.39 6.50 -11.41
C MET A 415 -12.39 7.07 -10.41
N ASP A 416 -12.81 8.06 -9.62
CA ASP A 416 -11.90 8.71 -8.70
C ASP A 416 -11.56 7.85 -7.48
N GLU A 417 -10.67 8.38 -6.65
CA GLU A 417 -10.30 7.82 -5.35
C GLU A 417 -10.03 8.98 -4.39
N VAL A 418 -10.11 8.71 -3.09
CA VAL A 418 -9.61 9.65 -2.09
C VAL A 418 -8.12 9.91 -2.25
N GLY A 419 -7.70 11.15 -2.00
CA GLY A 419 -6.31 11.54 -2.03
C GLY A 419 -6.11 12.99 -1.66
N PHE A 420 -5.03 13.59 -2.17
CA PHE A 420 -4.66 14.95 -1.80
C PHE A 420 -4.27 15.78 -3.02
N GLU A 421 -4.34 17.09 -2.86
CA GLU A 421 -3.71 18.05 -3.76
C GLU A 421 -2.74 18.94 -3.01
N VAL A 422 -1.71 19.42 -3.73
CA VAL A 422 -0.84 20.49 -3.24
C VAL A 422 -1.69 21.72 -2.97
N ALA A 423 -1.74 22.18 -1.73
CA ALA A 423 -2.38 23.44 -1.35
C ALA A 423 -1.39 24.61 -1.42
N THR A 424 -0.20 24.44 -0.84
CA THR A 424 0.85 25.47 -0.83
C THR A 424 2.23 24.84 -0.78
N ILE A 425 3.21 25.47 -1.42
CA ILE A 425 4.63 25.12 -1.32
C ILE A 425 5.25 26.04 -0.25
N LEU A 426 5.78 25.46 0.81
CA LEU A 426 6.44 26.18 1.90
C LEU A 426 7.89 26.53 1.51
N PRO A 427 8.51 27.57 2.10
CA PRO A 427 9.87 27.98 1.76
C PRO A 427 10.91 26.87 1.89
N ASP A 428 10.74 25.97 2.87
CA ASP A 428 11.61 24.82 3.15
C ASP A 428 11.37 23.61 2.22
N GLY A 429 10.51 23.76 1.20
CA GLY A 429 10.19 22.74 0.22
C GLY A 429 9.17 21.69 0.69
N ARG A 430 8.63 21.80 1.91
CA ARG A 430 7.44 21.00 2.26
C ARG A 430 6.22 21.53 1.50
N VAL A 431 5.29 20.64 1.18
CA VAL A 431 3.99 21.02 0.63
C VAL A 431 2.89 20.74 1.64
N THR A 432 1.97 21.70 1.82
CA THR A 432 0.74 21.48 2.58
C THR A 432 -0.31 20.85 1.66
N LEU A 433 -1.16 20.00 2.23
CA LEU A 433 -2.08 19.18 1.45
C LEU A 433 -3.54 19.52 1.75
N ARG A 434 -4.36 19.54 0.69
CA ARG A 434 -5.82 19.58 0.77
C ARG A 434 -6.37 18.20 0.49
N SER A 435 -7.22 17.68 1.37
CA SER A 435 -7.92 16.41 1.15
C SER A 435 -8.92 16.55 0.00
N ARG A 436 -8.99 15.54 -0.86
CA ARG A 436 -10.03 15.34 -1.87
C ARG A 436 -10.71 14.01 -1.50
N GLY A 437 -11.93 14.08 -0.99
CA GLY A 437 -12.60 12.96 -0.35
C GLY A 437 -12.29 12.80 1.14
N GLY A 438 -13.02 11.86 1.78
CA GLY A 438 -12.99 11.59 3.21
C GLY A 438 -11.87 10.64 3.65
N ALA A 439 -10.61 11.03 3.46
CA ALA A 439 -9.45 10.18 3.77
C ALA A 439 -9.23 9.96 5.28
N VAL A 440 -8.82 8.75 5.67
CA VAL A 440 -8.39 8.43 7.04
C VAL A 440 -6.99 8.99 7.32
N LEU A 441 -6.89 10.30 7.59
CA LEU A 441 -5.63 11.05 7.67
C LEU A 441 -4.48 10.39 8.47
N PRO A 442 -4.72 9.80 9.66
CA PRO A 442 -3.66 9.14 10.44
C PRO A 442 -2.85 8.10 9.65
N SER A 443 -3.50 7.35 8.76
CA SER A 443 -2.90 6.26 8.00
C SER A 443 -2.00 6.74 6.84
N TRP A 444 -1.96 8.04 6.58
CA TRP A 444 -1.13 8.62 5.53
C TRP A 444 0.12 9.29 6.08
N GLU A 445 0.26 9.44 7.39
CA GLU A 445 1.50 9.95 7.97
C GLU A 445 2.60 8.89 7.90
N GLY A 446 3.82 9.32 7.56
CA GLY A 446 4.97 8.44 7.63
C GLY A 446 5.01 7.36 6.55
N VAL A 447 4.36 7.55 5.39
CA VAL A 447 4.37 6.61 4.27
C VAL A 447 4.97 7.23 2.99
N PRO A 448 5.46 6.42 2.04
CA PRO A 448 5.88 6.90 0.72
C PRO A 448 4.81 7.75 0.01
N ALA A 449 5.24 8.84 -0.63
CA ALA A 449 4.36 9.73 -1.39
C ALA A 449 4.77 9.80 -2.87
N TYR A 450 3.76 9.85 -3.73
CA TYR A 450 3.90 10.22 -5.13
C TYR A 450 3.16 11.54 -5.37
N LEU A 451 3.82 12.46 -6.07
CA LEU A 451 3.20 13.63 -6.67
C LEU A 451 3.08 13.39 -8.17
N HIS A 452 1.87 13.53 -8.69
CA HIS A 452 1.55 13.29 -10.09
C HIS A 452 1.49 14.62 -10.84
N PHE A 453 2.11 14.64 -12.01
CA PHE A 453 2.01 15.76 -12.93
C PHE A 453 0.80 15.57 -13.85
N ASP A 454 0.22 16.68 -14.29
CA ASP A 454 -0.87 16.65 -15.26
C ASP A 454 -0.45 15.89 -16.53
N VAL A 455 -1.36 15.05 -17.03
CA VAL A 455 -1.17 14.30 -18.26
C VAL A 455 -1.85 15.05 -19.40
N ALA A 456 -1.07 15.49 -20.38
CA ALA A 456 -1.64 16.08 -21.59
C ALA A 456 -2.37 15.01 -22.43
N ASP A 457 -3.43 15.39 -23.14
CA ASP A 457 -4.20 14.47 -23.97
C ASP A 457 -3.31 13.75 -25.01
N GLY A 458 -3.39 12.42 -25.03
CA GLY A 458 -2.58 11.57 -25.91
C GLY A 458 -1.09 11.46 -25.55
N ALA A 459 -0.63 12.14 -24.49
CA ALA A 459 0.75 12.06 -24.03
C ALA A 459 0.98 10.85 -23.10
N PRO A 460 2.21 10.30 -23.04
CA PRO A 460 2.58 9.35 -21.99
C PRO A 460 2.40 9.97 -20.60
N VAL A 461 1.97 9.16 -19.63
CA VAL A 461 1.88 9.57 -18.23
C VAL A 461 3.29 9.92 -17.72
N PRO A 462 3.54 11.16 -17.26
CA PRO A 462 4.84 11.53 -16.73
C PRO A 462 5.19 10.68 -15.50
N ALA A 463 6.48 10.41 -15.30
CA ALA A 463 6.93 9.76 -14.07
C ALA A 463 6.59 10.65 -12.86
N PRO A 464 5.96 10.10 -11.80
CA PRO A 464 5.62 10.90 -10.63
C PRO A 464 6.88 11.26 -9.84
N LEU A 465 6.85 12.41 -9.17
CA LEU A 465 7.90 12.79 -8.22
C LEU A 465 7.74 11.99 -6.93
N ARG A 466 8.80 11.30 -6.51
CA ARG A 466 8.82 10.50 -5.27
C ARG A 466 9.15 11.37 -4.08
N GLY A 467 8.49 11.11 -2.95
CA GLY A 467 8.74 11.77 -1.69
C GLY A 467 8.18 10.96 -0.53
N VAL A 468 7.86 11.64 0.57
CA VAL A 468 7.26 11.04 1.76
C VAL A 468 6.18 11.95 2.32
N PHE A 469 5.12 11.37 2.87
CA PHE A 469 4.23 12.08 3.77
C PHE A 469 4.95 12.29 5.09
N VAL A 470 5.07 13.56 5.50
CA VAL A 470 5.87 13.94 6.66
C VAL A 470 5.17 13.46 7.94
N PRO A 471 5.81 12.62 8.76
CA PRO A 471 5.27 12.24 10.06
C PRO A 471 5.39 13.38 11.04
N ARG A 472 4.45 13.45 11.99
CA ARG A 472 4.56 14.30 13.17
C ARG A 472 5.36 13.62 14.29
N ASP A 473 6.03 14.45 15.10
CA ASP A 473 6.91 13.97 16.17
C ASP A 473 6.18 13.58 17.47
N SER A 474 4.86 13.78 17.56
CA SER A 474 4.09 13.54 18.80
C SER A 474 2.81 12.73 18.56
N GLY A 475 2.52 11.80 19.47
CA GLY A 475 1.27 11.01 19.48
C GLY A 475 0.20 11.51 20.45
N ARG A 476 0.24 12.78 20.85
CA ARG A 476 -0.72 13.35 21.83
C ARG A 476 -2.16 13.40 21.32
N THR A 477 -2.35 13.44 20.01
CA THR A 477 -3.65 13.35 19.35
C THR A 477 -3.66 12.15 18.41
N ARG A 478 -4.81 11.61 18.05
CA ARG A 478 -4.94 10.55 17.03
C ARG A 478 -4.67 11.07 15.61
N SER A 479 -5.33 12.18 15.26
CA SER A 479 -5.29 12.71 13.91
C SER A 479 -4.42 13.97 13.79
N PRO A 480 -3.68 14.12 12.68
CA PRO A 480 -3.05 15.38 12.34
C PRO A 480 -4.11 16.42 11.94
N ARG A 481 -3.84 17.71 12.15
CA ARG A 481 -4.72 18.80 11.68
C ARG A 481 -4.68 18.97 10.15
N ALA A 482 -3.52 18.73 9.57
CA ALA A 482 -3.28 18.76 8.13
C ALA A 482 -2.08 17.86 7.83
N LEU A 483 -2.07 17.28 6.64
CA LEU A 483 -0.92 16.52 6.16
C LEU A 483 0.03 17.43 5.39
N THR A 484 1.31 17.06 5.44
CA THR A 484 2.34 17.66 4.60
C THR A 484 3.15 16.57 3.91
N ALA A 485 3.71 16.87 2.74
CA ALA A 485 4.63 15.97 2.05
C ALA A 485 5.96 16.69 1.77
N TRP A 486 7.02 15.91 1.59
CA TRP A 486 8.34 16.42 1.25
C TRP A 486 9.02 15.52 0.22
N PHE A 487 9.65 16.13 -0.78
CA PHE A 487 10.21 15.44 -1.94
C PHE A 487 11.73 15.57 -2.02
N GLY A 488 12.40 15.99 -0.95
CA GLY A 488 13.86 16.14 -0.92
C GLY A 488 14.40 17.43 -1.54
N LEU A 489 13.52 18.29 -2.04
CA LEU A 489 13.84 19.53 -2.75
C LEU A 489 13.36 20.76 -1.96
N ASP A 490 13.98 21.91 -2.22
CA ASP A 490 13.48 23.21 -1.75
C ASP A 490 12.35 23.76 -2.66
N SER A 491 11.76 24.89 -2.26
CA SER A 491 10.64 25.50 -2.98
C SER A 491 10.97 25.95 -4.40
N ALA A 492 12.18 26.46 -4.64
CA ALA A 492 12.62 26.91 -5.95
C ALA A 492 12.84 25.72 -6.89
N GLN A 493 13.48 24.66 -6.40
CA GLN A 493 13.69 23.41 -7.12
C GLN A 493 12.36 22.70 -7.45
N LEU A 494 11.41 22.66 -6.52
CA LEU A 494 10.07 22.12 -6.75
C LEU A 494 9.34 22.88 -7.87
N THR A 495 9.33 24.22 -7.77
CA THR A 495 8.69 25.07 -8.78
C THR A 495 9.34 24.89 -10.15
N ALA A 496 10.67 24.81 -10.21
CA ALA A 496 11.41 24.55 -11.45
C ALA A 496 11.10 23.16 -12.06
N ARG A 497 10.77 22.15 -11.23
CA ARG A 497 10.28 20.84 -11.67
C ARG A 497 8.80 20.85 -12.07
N GLY A 498 8.13 22.00 -12.04
CA GLY A 498 6.73 22.16 -12.42
C GLY A 498 5.72 21.88 -11.30
N VAL A 499 6.19 21.68 -10.06
CA VAL A 499 5.30 21.50 -8.90
C VAL A 499 4.58 22.80 -8.61
N ARG A 500 3.25 22.73 -8.46
CA ARG A 500 2.36 23.87 -8.22
C ARG A 500 1.13 23.43 -7.42
N PRO A 501 0.41 24.37 -6.77
CA PRO A 501 -0.90 24.09 -6.19
C PRO A 501 -1.84 23.42 -7.20
N GLY A 502 -2.65 22.48 -6.72
CA GLY A 502 -3.61 21.71 -7.52
C GLY A 502 -3.10 20.37 -8.05
N LEU A 503 -1.79 20.12 -8.08
CA LEU A 503 -1.27 18.78 -8.47
C LEU A 503 -1.66 17.73 -7.44
N SER A 504 -1.99 16.52 -7.90
CA SER A 504 -2.46 15.44 -7.05
C SER A 504 -1.34 14.64 -6.40
N LEU A 505 -1.63 14.09 -5.22
CA LEU A 505 -0.75 13.20 -4.49
C LEU A 505 -1.45 11.91 -4.08
N THR A 506 -0.69 10.82 -4.08
CA THR A 506 -1.11 9.51 -3.62
C THR A 506 -0.01 8.88 -2.75
N ALA A 507 -0.36 8.01 -1.81
CA ALA A 507 0.58 7.04 -1.28
C ALA A 507 1.01 6.02 -2.36
N TYR A 508 2.01 5.19 -2.05
CA TYR A 508 2.38 4.05 -2.89
C TYR A 508 1.18 3.12 -3.11
N LYS A 509 0.89 2.80 -4.38
CA LYS A 509 -0.22 1.94 -4.77
C LYS A 509 0.30 0.60 -5.28
N ARG A 510 -0.14 -0.48 -4.62
CA ARG A 510 0.07 -1.87 -5.07
C ARG A 510 -1.04 -2.74 -4.49
N ALA A 511 -1.97 -3.16 -5.33
CA ALA A 511 -2.92 -4.20 -5.00
C ALA A 511 -2.22 -5.56 -4.77
N ASP A 512 -2.80 -6.43 -3.96
CA ASP A 512 -2.27 -7.76 -3.70
C ASP A 512 -3.36 -8.77 -3.35
N ARG A 513 -3.02 -10.06 -3.38
CA ARG A 513 -3.92 -11.15 -3.03
C ARG A 513 -3.81 -11.48 -1.54
N LEU A 514 -4.97 -11.64 -0.89
CA LEU A 514 -5.08 -12.21 0.46
C LEU A 514 -5.50 -13.70 0.38
N THR A 515 -5.65 -14.35 1.53
CA THR A 515 -6.14 -15.73 1.59
C THR A 515 -7.52 -15.87 0.95
N GLY A 516 -7.81 -17.05 0.39
CA GLY A 516 -9.13 -17.38 -0.17
C GLY A 516 -9.43 -16.63 -1.47
N ALA A 517 -10.55 -15.92 -1.52
CA ALA A 517 -11.00 -15.14 -2.69
C ALA A 517 -10.86 -13.62 -2.47
N ARG A 518 -10.16 -13.20 -1.41
CA ARG A 518 -10.03 -11.79 -1.05
C ARG A 518 -8.79 -11.16 -1.67
N VAL A 519 -8.89 -9.87 -1.94
CA VAL A 519 -7.81 -9.03 -2.44
C VAL A 519 -7.76 -7.74 -1.63
N THR A 520 -6.61 -7.11 -1.61
CA THR A 520 -6.41 -5.81 -0.99
C THR A 520 -5.80 -4.82 -1.96
N GLY A 521 -6.14 -3.55 -1.81
CA GLY A 521 -5.60 -2.47 -2.61
C GLY A 521 -6.23 -1.15 -2.17
N ARG A 522 -5.58 -0.05 -2.54
CA ARG A 522 -6.18 1.27 -2.39
C ARG A 522 -7.12 1.53 -3.57
N ALA A 523 -8.14 2.35 -3.33
CA ALA A 523 -9.16 2.71 -4.32
C ALA A 523 -10.03 1.50 -4.69
N SER A 524 -10.26 0.59 -3.73
CA SER A 524 -11.33 -0.39 -3.92
C SER A 524 -12.64 0.34 -4.16
N ASP A 525 -12.86 1.40 -3.38
CA ASP A 525 -13.79 2.49 -3.65
C ASP A 525 -13.22 3.46 -4.72
N ASP A 526 -13.73 3.52 -5.95
CA ASP A 526 -14.73 2.62 -6.58
C ASP A 526 -14.17 1.93 -7.84
N ARG A 527 -12.89 1.51 -7.79
CA ARG A 527 -12.35 0.67 -8.87
C ARG A 527 -13.05 -0.68 -8.95
N THR A 528 -13.73 -1.10 -7.89
CA THR A 528 -14.56 -2.30 -7.90
C THR A 528 -15.86 -2.11 -8.70
N GLY A 529 -16.61 -1.02 -8.50
CA GLY A 529 -17.78 -0.70 -9.29
C GLY A 529 -17.44 -0.42 -10.74
N THR A 530 -16.35 0.33 -10.99
CA THR A 530 -15.79 0.52 -12.34
C THR A 530 -15.51 -0.83 -13.02
N THR A 531 -14.88 -1.77 -12.31
CA THR A 531 -14.60 -3.13 -12.81
C THR A 531 -15.91 -3.90 -13.04
N ALA A 532 -16.87 -3.81 -12.12
CA ALA A 532 -18.15 -4.50 -12.25
C ALA A 532 -18.93 -4.04 -13.49
N LEU A 533 -18.95 -2.73 -13.77
CA LEU A 533 -19.53 -2.18 -15.00
C LEU A 533 -18.82 -2.69 -16.25
N LEU A 534 -17.48 -2.73 -16.26
CA LEU A 534 -16.70 -3.27 -17.38
C LEU A 534 -17.04 -4.74 -17.65
N PHE A 535 -17.22 -5.56 -16.62
CA PHE A 535 -17.63 -6.95 -16.80
C PHE A 535 -19.09 -7.10 -17.21
N ALA A 536 -19.99 -6.25 -16.72
CA ALA A 536 -21.39 -6.28 -17.10
C ALA A 536 -21.59 -5.90 -18.57
N ILE A 537 -20.96 -4.82 -19.04
CA ILE A 537 -21.07 -4.37 -20.45
C ILE A 537 -20.52 -5.41 -21.42
N ARG A 538 -19.49 -6.18 -21.03
CA ARG A 538 -18.94 -7.30 -21.83
C ARG A 538 -19.90 -8.50 -21.93
N ARG A 539 -20.80 -8.68 -20.96
CA ARG A 539 -21.74 -9.82 -20.89
C ARG A 539 -23.12 -9.51 -21.50
N LEU A 540 -23.43 -8.24 -21.74
CA LEU A 540 -24.68 -7.81 -22.34
C LEU A 540 -24.60 -7.87 -23.87
N ASN A 541 -25.66 -8.35 -24.49
CA ASN A 541 -25.86 -8.23 -25.93
C ASN A 541 -26.79 -7.04 -26.20
N PRO A 542 -26.30 -5.95 -26.85
CA PRO A 542 -27.11 -4.77 -27.15
C PRO A 542 -28.42 -5.09 -27.89
N ASP A 543 -28.42 -6.09 -28.77
CA ASP A 543 -29.57 -6.44 -29.60
C ASP A 543 -30.68 -7.19 -28.82
N SER A 544 -30.35 -7.69 -27.63
CA SER A 544 -31.32 -8.38 -26.75
C SER A 544 -32.10 -7.42 -25.85
N LEU A 545 -31.77 -6.13 -25.85
CA LEU A 545 -32.37 -5.14 -24.97
C LEU A 545 -33.62 -4.52 -25.57
N THR A 546 -34.64 -4.33 -24.74
CA THR A 546 -35.93 -3.76 -25.12
C THR A 546 -36.07 -2.27 -24.78
N HIS A 547 -35.06 -1.69 -24.14
CA HIS A 547 -35.01 -0.33 -23.59
C HIS A 547 -33.54 0.13 -23.55
N ALA A 548 -33.32 1.40 -23.20
CA ALA A 548 -31.99 1.97 -23.14
C ALA A 548 -31.30 1.63 -21.82
N VAL A 549 -30.09 1.10 -21.91
CA VAL A 549 -29.20 0.90 -20.78
C VAL A 549 -27.98 1.78 -20.97
N VAL A 550 -27.71 2.65 -19.99
CA VAL A 550 -26.60 3.59 -20.01
C VAL A 550 -25.60 3.19 -18.94
N PHE A 551 -24.35 2.97 -19.33
CA PHE A 551 -23.23 2.79 -18.41
C PHE A 551 -22.50 4.11 -18.28
N VAL A 552 -22.26 4.53 -17.05
CA VAL A 552 -21.57 5.79 -16.72
C VAL A 552 -20.40 5.47 -15.80
N TRP A 553 -19.21 5.90 -16.21
CA TRP A 553 -18.07 5.99 -15.31
C TRP A 553 -17.87 7.46 -14.97
N SER A 554 -18.27 7.83 -13.77
CA SER A 554 -18.30 9.22 -13.32
C SER A 554 -16.92 9.69 -12.84
N VAL A 555 -16.77 11.01 -12.72
CA VAL A 555 -15.62 11.66 -12.09
C VAL A 555 -16.06 12.45 -10.85
N GLN A 556 -15.13 12.68 -9.93
CA GLN A 556 -15.32 13.54 -8.76
C GLN A 556 -16.52 13.18 -7.87
N GLU A 557 -16.76 11.90 -7.61
CA GLU A 557 -17.72 11.45 -6.59
C GLU A 557 -17.25 11.92 -5.21
N GLU A 558 -16.01 11.59 -4.86
CA GLU A 558 -15.38 11.90 -3.57
C GLU A 558 -15.19 13.42 -3.38
N GLY A 559 -15.20 14.15 -4.51
CA GLY A 559 -15.15 15.60 -4.58
C GLY A 559 -16.50 16.30 -4.40
N GLY A 560 -17.62 15.56 -4.26
CA GLY A 560 -18.97 16.11 -4.06
C GLY A 560 -20.05 15.63 -5.04
N LEU A 561 -19.93 14.41 -5.58
CA LEU A 561 -20.86 13.82 -6.55
C LEU A 561 -20.97 14.63 -7.85
N ASN A 562 -19.88 15.28 -8.27
CA ASN A 562 -19.94 16.32 -9.31
C ASN A 562 -20.19 15.72 -10.71
N GLY A 563 -19.53 14.61 -11.04
CA GLY A 563 -19.73 13.89 -12.29
C GLY A 563 -21.15 13.37 -12.45
N ALA A 564 -21.71 12.74 -11.41
CA ALA A 564 -23.08 12.26 -11.42
C ALA A 564 -24.11 13.39 -11.49
N ARG A 565 -23.90 14.51 -10.77
CA ARG A 565 -24.75 15.70 -10.88
C ARG A 565 -24.76 16.23 -12.31
N TYR A 566 -23.58 16.37 -12.93
CA TYR A 566 -23.44 16.82 -14.30
C TYR A 566 -24.14 15.90 -15.32
N PHE A 567 -24.07 14.57 -15.11
CA PHE A 567 -24.79 13.59 -15.91
C PHE A 567 -26.31 13.72 -15.72
N GLY A 568 -26.77 13.85 -14.48
CA GLY A 568 -28.18 14.01 -14.14
C GLY A 568 -28.82 15.27 -14.71
N ASP A 569 -28.10 16.41 -14.74
CA ASP A 569 -28.56 17.65 -15.38
C ASP A 569 -28.95 17.46 -16.86
N ARG A 570 -28.30 16.53 -17.56
CA ARG A 570 -28.49 16.31 -19.00
C ARG A 570 -29.42 15.14 -19.31
N HIS A 571 -29.38 14.12 -18.48
CA HIS A 571 -30.02 12.84 -18.78
C HIS A 571 -31.08 12.43 -17.74
N GLY A 572 -31.03 12.99 -16.53
CA GLY A 572 -31.79 12.53 -15.36
C GLY A 572 -33.31 12.47 -15.58
N VAL A 573 -33.90 13.50 -16.20
CA VAL A 573 -35.35 13.56 -16.45
C VAL A 573 -35.87 12.47 -17.40
N ASN A 574 -34.99 11.88 -18.20
CA ASN A 574 -35.33 10.83 -19.14
C ASN A 574 -35.04 9.43 -18.59
N LEU A 575 -34.51 9.33 -17.37
CA LEU A 575 -34.22 8.06 -16.73
C LEU A 575 -35.45 7.56 -15.99
N ARG A 576 -35.74 6.29 -16.19
CA ARG A 576 -36.71 5.53 -15.39
C ARG A 576 -36.14 5.18 -14.03
N ARG A 577 -34.85 4.82 -13.96
CA ARG A 577 -34.11 4.43 -12.74
C ARG A 577 -32.63 4.74 -12.89
N VAL A 578 -31.97 4.96 -11.76
CA VAL A 578 -30.50 4.97 -11.66
C VAL A 578 -30.06 3.90 -10.67
N TYR A 579 -29.01 3.17 -11.02
CA TYR A 579 -28.36 2.17 -10.19
C TYR A 579 -26.94 2.65 -9.88
N SER A 580 -26.72 3.17 -8.67
CA SER A 580 -25.36 3.44 -8.22
C SER A 580 -24.65 2.14 -7.89
N ILE A 581 -23.47 1.97 -8.45
CA ILE A 581 -22.55 0.89 -8.14
C ILE A 581 -21.44 1.50 -7.31
N ASP A 582 -21.39 1.13 -6.03
CA ASP A 582 -20.57 1.81 -5.05
C ASP A 582 -20.32 0.88 -3.85
N THR A 583 -19.33 1.19 -3.01
CA THR A 583 -18.99 0.35 -1.86
C THR A 583 -20.13 0.33 -0.84
N PHE A 584 -20.42 -0.85 -0.28
CA PHE A 584 -21.14 -0.97 0.98
C PHE A 584 -20.12 -1.13 2.10
N VAL A 585 -19.83 -0.06 2.84
CA VAL A 585 -18.89 -0.10 3.96
C VAL A 585 -19.45 -1.03 5.03
N SER A 586 -18.81 -2.18 5.24
CA SER A 586 -19.25 -3.18 6.20
C SER A 586 -18.66 -2.96 7.59
N SER A 587 -19.48 -3.14 8.62
CA SER A 587 -19.08 -3.17 10.02
C SER A 587 -18.66 -4.55 10.55
N GLU A 588 -18.43 -5.56 9.70
CA GLU A 588 -18.12 -6.92 10.17
C GLU A 588 -16.73 -7.05 10.84
N THR A 589 -15.93 -5.99 10.85
CA THR A 589 -14.56 -6.01 11.35
C THR A 589 -14.53 -5.84 12.87
N PRO A 590 -13.47 -6.30 13.58
CA PRO A 590 -13.36 -6.16 15.03
C PRO A 590 -13.25 -4.70 15.51
N LYS A 591 -13.13 -3.75 14.58
CA LYS A 591 -13.10 -2.32 14.86
C LYS A 591 -14.49 -1.69 14.92
N GLU A 592 -15.53 -2.37 14.45
CA GLU A 592 -16.85 -1.76 14.27
C GLU A 592 -17.93 -2.55 15.01
N SER A 593 -19.00 -1.85 15.40
CA SER A 593 -20.18 -2.49 15.97
C SER A 593 -21.00 -3.18 14.88
N PRO A 594 -21.32 -4.48 15.03
CA PRO A 594 -22.11 -5.23 14.04
C PRO A 594 -23.61 -4.87 14.07
N HIS A 595 -24.05 -3.96 14.96
CA HIS A 595 -25.47 -3.58 15.05
C HIS A 595 -25.96 -2.72 13.89
N PHE A 596 -25.05 -2.17 13.09
CA PHE A 596 -25.35 -1.31 11.95
C PHE A 596 -24.42 -1.65 10.78
N ALA A 597 -24.91 -1.62 9.54
CA ALA A 597 -24.12 -1.91 8.32
C ALA A 597 -23.35 -3.25 8.31
N PHE A 598 -23.89 -4.28 8.97
CA PHE A 598 -23.28 -5.61 8.97
C PHE A 598 -23.62 -6.36 7.69
N ALA A 599 -22.62 -6.54 6.83
CA ALA A 599 -22.71 -7.26 5.56
C ALA A 599 -21.40 -8.02 5.31
N PRO A 600 -21.30 -9.29 5.74
CA PRO A 600 -20.06 -10.03 5.65
C PRO A 600 -19.51 -10.21 4.23
N LEU A 601 -18.19 -10.10 4.07
CA LEU A 601 -17.48 -10.43 2.83
C LEU A 601 -17.68 -11.91 2.47
N GLY A 602 -17.96 -12.16 1.20
CA GLY A 602 -18.29 -13.48 0.65
C GLY A 602 -19.78 -13.82 0.72
N GLY A 603 -20.61 -12.95 1.31
CA GLY A 603 -22.06 -13.11 1.42
C GLY A 603 -22.86 -12.76 0.16
N GLY A 604 -22.19 -12.28 -0.89
CA GLY A 604 -22.81 -11.84 -2.16
C GLY A 604 -22.85 -10.33 -2.32
N ALA A 605 -23.46 -9.91 -3.43
CA ALA A 605 -23.73 -8.49 -3.69
C ALA A 605 -24.61 -7.90 -2.58
N VAL A 606 -24.61 -6.58 -2.42
CA VAL A 606 -25.44 -5.89 -1.42
C VAL A 606 -26.42 -4.96 -2.11
N LEU A 607 -27.71 -5.13 -1.86
CA LEU A 607 -28.69 -4.10 -2.14
C LEU A 607 -28.64 -3.07 -1.00
N ARG A 608 -28.08 -1.90 -1.30
CA ARG A 608 -28.01 -0.75 -0.38
C ARG A 608 -29.40 -0.15 -0.27
N GLY A 609 -30.18 -0.64 0.69
CA GLY A 609 -31.60 -0.36 0.81
C GLY A 609 -31.90 1.03 1.38
N LEU A 610 -31.01 1.55 2.22
CA LEU A 610 -31.09 2.87 2.84
C LEU A 610 -29.67 3.39 3.11
N ASP A 611 -29.47 4.68 2.86
CA ASP A 611 -28.31 5.44 3.32
C ASP A 611 -28.69 6.88 3.73
N ASN A 612 -27.71 7.77 3.91
CA ASN A 612 -27.96 9.14 4.35
C ASN A 612 -28.67 9.99 3.30
N ALA A 613 -28.56 9.64 2.02
CA ALA A 613 -28.97 10.45 0.88
C ALA A 613 -30.07 9.80 0.03
N SER A 614 -30.32 8.49 0.20
CA SER A 614 -31.28 7.75 -0.61
C SER A 614 -31.95 6.60 0.13
N LEU A 615 -33.18 6.29 -0.29
CA LEU A 615 -33.98 5.16 0.19
C LEU A 615 -34.55 4.43 -1.02
N VAL A 616 -34.26 3.14 -1.13
CA VAL A 616 -34.77 2.31 -2.24
C VAL A 616 -36.27 2.07 -2.06
N PRO A 617 -37.11 2.40 -3.08
CA PRO A 617 -38.54 2.15 -3.03
C PRO A 617 -38.86 0.67 -2.74
N ARG A 618 -39.89 0.42 -1.94
CA ARG A 618 -40.25 -0.96 -1.52
C ARG A 618 -40.49 -1.90 -2.69
N ALA A 619 -41.15 -1.42 -3.75
CA ALA A 619 -41.42 -2.21 -4.95
C ALA A 619 -40.13 -2.57 -5.70
N GLU A 620 -39.18 -1.65 -5.81
CA GLU A 620 -37.87 -1.91 -6.42
C GLU A 620 -37.06 -2.90 -5.60
N ARG A 621 -37.03 -2.73 -4.27
CA ARG A 621 -36.37 -3.70 -3.39
C ARG A 621 -36.94 -5.10 -3.55
N ALA A 622 -38.27 -5.24 -3.55
CA ALA A 622 -38.92 -6.54 -3.75
C ALA A 622 -38.58 -7.15 -5.12
N ARG A 623 -38.57 -6.33 -6.18
CA ARG A 623 -38.20 -6.76 -7.55
C ARG A 623 -36.76 -7.28 -7.61
N ILE A 624 -35.80 -6.54 -7.06
CA ILE A 624 -34.38 -6.94 -7.08
C ILE A 624 -34.14 -8.21 -6.27
N ILE A 625 -34.76 -8.34 -5.09
CA ILE A 625 -34.66 -9.55 -4.26
C ILE A 625 -35.26 -10.76 -4.99
N ALA A 626 -36.44 -10.61 -5.60
CA ALA A 626 -37.06 -11.68 -6.38
C ALA A 626 -36.18 -12.09 -7.57
N LEU A 627 -35.67 -11.12 -8.33
CA LEU A 627 -34.77 -11.36 -9.46
C LEU A 627 -33.50 -12.11 -9.03
N ALA A 628 -32.85 -11.67 -7.96
CA ALA A 628 -31.64 -12.31 -7.43
C ALA A 628 -31.92 -13.76 -7.01
N ARG A 629 -33.03 -14.00 -6.29
CA ARG A 629 -33.47 -15.35 -5.91
C ARG A 629 -33.72 -16.22 -7.13
N ASP A 630 -34.51 -15.74 -8.09
CA ASP A 630 -34.92 -16.51 -9.27
C ASP A 630 -33.72 -16.84 -10.18
N ARG A 631 -32.64 -16.05 -10.12
CA ARG A 631 -31.38 -16.27 -10.85
C ARG A 631 -30.26 -16.86 -9.99
N ALA A 632 -30.56 -17.28 -8.76
CA ALA A 632 -29.60 -17.82 -7.80
C ALA A 632 -28.33 -16.93 -7.68
N ILE A 633 -28.54 -15.63 -7.48
CA ILE A 633 -27.50 -14.64 -7.24
C ILE A 633 -27.49 -14.36 -5.72
N PRO A 634 -26.38 -14.63 -5.02
CA PRO A 634 -26.22 -14.26 -3.62
C PRO A 634 -26.39 -12.75 -3.44
N LEU A 635 -27.31 -12.36 -2.55
CA LEU A 635 -27.68 -10.97 -2.30
C LEU A 635 -27.94 -10.76 -0.82
N GLN A 636 -27.28 -9.75 -0.27
CA GLN A 636 -27.52 -9.20 1.06
C GLN A 636 -28.35 -7.91 0.93
N VAL A 637 -29.06 -7.51 1.97
CA VAL A 637 -29.79 -6.24 2.00
C VAL A 637 -29.40 -5.50 3.26
N GLY A 638 -28.95 -4.26 3.12
CA GLY A 638 -28.38 -3.52 4.24
C GLY A 638 -28.72 -2.03 4.23
N THR A 639 -28.43 -1.39 5.36
CA THR A 639 -28.38 0.06 5.53
C THR A 639 -26.95 0.46 5.90
N THR A 640 -26.44 1.56 5.37
CA THR A 640 -25.09 2.05 5.66
C THR A 640 -25.04 3.57 5.64
N PHE A 641 -23.91 4.16 6.02
CA PHE A 641 -23.73 5.61 5.97
C PHE A 641 -23.15 6.08 4.63
N GLY A 642 -23.36 7.37 4.31
CA GLY A 642 -22.79 8.04 3.14
C GLY A 642 -23.80 8.30 2.03
N GLY A 643 -23.36 8.99 0.98
CA GLY A 643 -24.08 9.11 -0.29
C GLY A 643 -23.48 8.17 -1.34
N THR A 644 -24.05 8.19 -2.54
CA THR A 644 -23.50 7.56 -3.74
C THR A 644 -23.86 8.43 -4.94
N ASP A 645 -23.22 8.24 -6.09
CA ASP A 645 -23.52 8.98 -7.32
C ASP A 645 -25.02 9.08 -7.68
N GLY A 646 -25.76 7.99 -7.51
CA GLY A 646 -27.20 7.94 -7.82
C GLY A 646 -28.03 8.91 -6.97
N SER A 647 -27.57 9.24 -5.76
CA SER A 647 -28.23 10.25 -4.90
C SER A 647 -28.16 11.66 -5.48
N ALA A 648 -27.11 11.98 -6.25
CA ALA A 648 -27.02 13.24 -6.96
C ALA A 648 -28.00 13.31 -8.13
N ILE A 649 -28.41 12.17 -8.69
CA ILE A 649 -29.30 12.05 -9.86
C ILE A 649 -30.79 12.00 -9.48
N GLN A 650 -31.09 11.52 -8.28
CA GLN A 650 -32.46 11.38 -7.79
C GLN A 650 -33.32 12.67 -7.86
N PRO A 651 -32.80 13.90 -7.66
CA PRO A 651 -33.59 15.13 -7.77
C PRO A 651 -34.28 15.35 -9.12
N TRP A 652 -33.83 14.72 -10.20
CA TRP A 652 -34.48 14.82 -11.53
C TRP A 652 -35.63 13.83 -11.73
N GLY A 653 -35.96 13.01 -10.73
CA GLY A 653 -37.10 12.08 -10.78
C GLY A 653 -36.80 10.58 -10.68
N PRO A 654 -35.71 10.01 -11.23
CA PRO A 654 -35.50 8.57 -11.18
C PRO A 654 -35.20 8.11 -9.74
N PRO A 655 -35.79 7.01 -9.25
CA PRO A 655 -35.36 6.41 -8.00
C PRO A 655 -33.92 5.88 -8.15
N ASN A 656 -33.12 6.09 -7.11
CA ASN A 656 -31.81 5.48 -6.98
C ASN A 656 -31.92 4.10 -6.32
N ILE A 657 -31.26 3.11 -6.90
CA ILE A 657 -31.17 1.74 -6.39
C ILE A 657 -29.69 1.35 -6.29
N GLY A 658 -29.11 1.51 -5.10
CA GLY A 658 -27.70 1.17 -4.89
C GLY A 658 -27.45 -0.34 -4.94
N LEU A 659 -26.60 -0.79 -5.87
CA LEU A 659 -26.13 -2.16 -6.01
C LEU A 659 -24.63 -2.20 -5.70
N SER A 660 -24.27 -2.82 -4.59
CA SER A 660 -22.95 -2.70 -3.99
C SER A 660 -22.27 -4.05 -3.78
N TRP A 661 -21.04 -4.02 -3.28
CA TRP A 661 -20.35 -5.15 -2.65
C TRP A 661 -19.93 -4.74 -1.23
N PRO A 662 -19.75 -5.68 -0.29
CA PRO A 662 -19.26 -5.34 1.03
C PRO A 662 -17.75 -5.04 0.94
N GLY A 663 -17.33 -3.92 1.54
CA GLY A 663 -15.93 -3.50 1.61
C GLY A 663 -15.48 -3.26 3.05
N ARG A 664 -14.23 -3.63 3.36
CA ARG A 664 -13.57 -3.30 4.64
C ARG A 664 -12.58 -2.17 4.45
N TYR A 665 -12.45 -1.34 5.47
CA TYR A 665 -11.38 -0.32 5.59
C TYR A 665 -11.41 0.77 4.50
N SER A 666 -12.59 1.05 3.92
CA SER A 666 -12.80 2.07 2.88
C SER A 666 -12.14 3.41 3.21
N HIS A 667 -11.64 4.09 2.18
CA HIS A 667 -10.90 5.36 2.25
C HIS A 667 -9.56 5.29 3.01
N GLY A 668 -9.10 4.08 3.32
CA GLY A 668 -7.77 3.79 3.83
C GLY A 668 -6.74 3.51 2.72
N PRO A 669 -5.43 3.57 3.03
CA PRO A 669 -4.37 3.12 2.12
C PRO A 669 -4.42 1.64 1.72
N ALA A 670 -5.19 0.80 2.42
CA ALA A 670 -5.46 -0.58 2.05
C ALA A 670 -6.89 -0.96 2.42
N GLU A 671 -7.69 -1.28 1.40
CA GLU A 671 -9.07 -1.75 1.52
C GLU A 671 -9.11 -3.26 1.21
N VAL A 672 -10.17 -3.95 1.63
CA VAL A 672 -10.34 -5.39 1.37
C VAL A 672 -11.73 -5.66 0.79
N LEU A 673 -11.77 -6.50 -0.25
CA LEU A 673 -12.98 -7.00 -0.89
C LEU A 673 -12.88 -8.50 -1.17
N ASP A 674 -14.02 -9.14 -1.42
CA ASP A 674 -14.10 -10.54 -1.88
C ASP A 674 -14.52 -10.62 -3.35
N LEU A 675 -13.73 -11.32 -4.18
CA LEU A 675 -13.98 -11.43 -5.62
C LEU A 675 -15.31 -12.15 -5.94
N ARG A 676 -15.83 -12.97 -5.03
CA ARG A 676 -17.12 -13.65 -5.20
C ARG A 676 -18.29 -12.68 -5.11
N ASP A 677 -18.17 -11.65 -4.26
CA ASP A 677 -19.18 -10.60 -4.13
C ASP A 677 -19.21 -9.73 -5.38
N VAL A 678 -18.03 -9.41 -5.94
CA VAL A 678 -17.90 -8.67 -7.21
C VAL A 678 -18.52 -9.48 -8.35
N GLU A 679 -18.28 -10.79 -8.42
CA GLU A 679 -18.92 -11.64 -9.43
C GLU A 679 -20.45 -11.67 -9.28
N ALA A 680 -20.97 -11.76 -8.04
CA ALA A 680 -22.40 -11.68 -7.77
C ALA A 680 -22.97 -10.32 -8.20
N LEU A 681 -22.27 -9.22 -7.94
CA LEU A 681 -22.65 -7.87 -8.34
C LEU A 681 -22.71 -7.74 -9.87
N VAL A 682 -21.69 -8.23 -10.59
CA VAL A 682 -21.71 -8.26 -12.06
C VAL A 682 -22.92 -9.03 -12.59
N ARG A 683 -23.21 -10.21 -12.03
CA ARG A 683 -24.38 -11.01 -12.42
C ARG A 683 -25.67 -10.25 -12.16
N LEU A 684 -25.77 -9.56 -11.02
CA LEU A 684 -26.94 -8.76 -10.67
C LEU A 684 -27.14 -7.61 -11.65
N ILE A 685 -26.09 -6.83 -11.95
CA ILE A 685 -26.15 -5.73 -12.92
C ILE A 685 -26.65 -6.23 -14.28
N VAL A 686 -26.09 -7.35 -14.78
CA VAL A 686 -26.49 -7.94 -16.07
C VAL A 686 -27.97 -8.32 -16.09
N GLU A 687 -28.48 -8.94 -15.02
CA GLU A 687 -29.88 -9.37 -14.99
C GLU A 687 -30.85 -8.20 -14.77
N VAL A 688 -30.47 -7.21 -13.97
CA VAL A 688 -31.23 -5.97 -13.80
C VAL A 688 -31.29 -5.19 -15.11
N ALA A 689 -30.19 -5.12 -15.87
CA ALA A 689 -30.15 -4.45 -17.17
C ALA A 689 -31.04 -5.12 -18.23
N LYS A 690 -31.31 -6.43 -18.13
CA LYS A 690 -32.22 -7.12 -19.06
C LYS A 690 -33.70 -6.96 -18.68
N ALA A 691 -33.98 -6.81 -17.39
CA ALA A 691 -35.33 -6.75 -16.83
C ALA A 691 -35.48 -5.48 -15.97
N PRO A 692 -35.51 -4.28 -16.60
CA PRO A 692 -35.20 -2.99 -15.98
C PRO A 692 -36.14 -2.52 -14.89
#